data_AF-B6G8L4-F1
#
_entry.id   AF-B6G8L4-F1
#
_cell.length_a   1.000
_cell.length_b   1.000
_cell.length_c   1.000
_cell.angle_alpha   90.00
_cell.angle_beta   90.00
_cell.angle_gamma   90.00
#
_symmetry.space_group_name_H-M   'P 1'
#
loop_
_entity.id
_entity.type
_entity.pdbx_description
1 polymer ?
#
loop_
_entity_poly.entity_id
_entity_poly.type
_entity_poly.pdbx_seq_one_letter_code
_entity_poly.pdbx_strand_id
1 'polypeptide(L)'
;MAVRSYPISLQDASSEFISKELCMWALDQDPMNLEYIPSPDSPLIEYAIDKKTPSDNEDPCPLLSIGLCRRALQRNPELHIDTLPSQIQEQLKAEGLIASPDSIITITPIKSAIPYCKDKTLFRIPKTISKDSHFIYDLTEGDGPARTLYYITDLHLEFQIEKAGKNGNSEHDVAYEAHNYTEDDIRKRIKRKLKTLVNSADNQYDMLLIGGDVANSIELESIFYEELTSHDGWKGEIVCILGNHELIADGTKTCSPRKCTAGESIDEIVSAYRKAIGPRATLLENQLYMLYKGRKRVVLDEADIINSSVDELTEACNMSSMLILGGIGFSGLNPIYNANSILYNSSMTLEEDVARSKRFRAVYEKVLTCAENLRVIVLTHTQMADWSTDAYNPKGIYVNGHTHQNTLLLDKSGVILSDNQIGYAPRPWKLKGFNLDIRRVDIFASYPDGAHQIGHDQYIEFNRCMGISVQSCKYPGEIYALKRCGYYMFILKDGERLYLLVGGRRNKLTHEIDYYFEHLPVYVDRVQGAFGPYQNALHMIADEVKQFGGSGTEHGCIVDIDYFNHIYLNPFDGKLTPYFAWDMDNKITFKTVGQLLNGSPFLLQESSMLERYKKLSKRRALPMLSGHDNDNEGMATIPSLVLDRAIYKPSRIMRSIQYLFDQNIIRLWRDEILSFDPSIANTQLIYAIEQAEQECNETSGNY
;
A
#
# COMPACT_ATOMS: atom_id res chain seq x y z
N MET A 1 33.66 -51.23 44.18
CA MET A 1 33.69 -52.16 43.01
C MET A 1 32.31 -52.72 42.71
N ALA A 2 31.59 -53.28 43.70
CA ALA A 2 30.23 -53.83 43.50
C ALA A 2 29.25 -52.84 42.84
N VAL A 3 29.12 -51.61 43.36
CA VAL A 3 28.22 -50.56 42.81
C VAL A 3 28.49 -50.23 41.34
N ARG A 4 29.74 -50.30 40.89
CA ARG A 4 30.09 -50.02 39.49
C ARG A 4 29.67 -51.12 38.53
N SER A 5 29.46 -52.34 39.03
CA SER A 5 29.02 -53.48 38.25
C SER A 5 27.52 -53.77 38.42
N TYR A 6 26.97 -53.45 39.60
CA TYR A 6 25.57 -53.65 39.97
C TYR A 6 25.12 -52.48 40.87
N PRO A 7 24.56 -51.40 40.30
CA PRO A 7 24.15 -50.21 41.04
C PRO A 7 23.17 -50.48 42.19
N ILE A 8 22.30 -51.49 42.03
CA ILE A 8 21.37 -51.96 43.06
C ILE A 8 22.05 -52.34 44.38
N SER A 9 23.33 -52.73 44.36
CA SER A 9 24.08 -53.03 45.59
C SER A 9 24.26 -51.84 46.55
N LEU A 10 23.95 -50.61 46.11
CA LEU A 10 23.90 -49.43 46.99
C LEU A 10 22.84 -49.58 48.08
N GLN A 11 21.71 -50.25 47.80
CA GLN A 11 20.58 -50.32 48.74
C GLN A 11 20.92 -51.17 49.98
N ASP A 12 21.80 -52.15 49.80
CA ASP A 12 22.18 -53.15 50.79
C ASP A 12 23.53 -52.83 51.46
N ALA A 13 24.20 -51.75 51.04
CA ALA A 13 25.49 -51.35 51.58
C ALA A 13 25.34 -50.57 52.90
N SER A 14 26.21 -50.85 53.89
CA SER A 14 26.27 -50.06 55.12
C SER A 14 26.59 -48.60 54.80
N SER A 15 25.87 -47.67 55.45
CA SER A 15 25.99 -46.22 55.22
C SER A 15 27.42 -45.68 55.34
N GLU A 16 28.30 -46.35 56.10
CA GLU A 16 29.72 -45.99 56.24
C GLU A 16 30.54 -46.19 54.95
N PHE A 17 30.03 -46.98 53.99
CA PHE A 17 30.68 -47.26 52.71
C PHE A 17 30.02 -46.54 51.52
N ILE A 18 28.99 -45.73 51.76
CA ILE A 18 28.26 -44.98 50.73
C ILE A 18 28.74 -43.53 50.77
N SER A 19 29.72 -43.20 49.93
CA SER A 19 30.18 -41.80 49.80
C SER A 19 29.31 -41.02 48.82
N LYS A 20 29.24 -39.70 49.01
CA LYS A 20 28.49 -38.81 48.13
C LYS A 20 29.01 -38.83 46.69
N GLU A 21 30.32 -38.93 46.48
CA GLU A 21 30.87 -39.10 45.13
C GLU A 21 30.46 -40.43 44.49
N LEU A 22 30.32 -41.50 45.27
CA LEU A 22 29.87 -42.78 44.76
C LEU A 22 28.40 -42.72 44.31
N CYS A 23 27.56 -42.01 45.07
CA CYS A 23 26.17 -41.73 44.71
C CYS A 23 26.07 -40.88 43.44
N MET A 24 26.80 -39.77 43.36
CA MET A 24 26.80 -38.92 42.15
C MET A 24 27.29 -39.68 40.92
N TRP A 25 28.33 -40.51 41.08
CA TRP A 25 28.82 -41.35 39.99
C TRP A 25 27.75 -42.32 39.50
N ALA A 26 26.99 -42.96 40.40
CA ALA A 26 25.91 -43.87 40.02
C ALA A 26 24.79 -43.14 39.26
N LEU A 27 24.45 -41.92 39.68
CA LEU A 27 23.47 -41.06 39.02
C LEU A 27 23.94 -40.55 37.65
N ASP A 28 25.24 -40.33 37.47
CA ASP A 28 25.82 -39.97 36.17
C ASP A 28 25.76 -41.11 35.16
N GLN A 29 25.70 -42.37 35.62
CA GLN A 29 25.55 -43.52 34.72
C GLN A 29 24.09 -43.73 34.31
N ASP A 30 23.18 -43.64 35.27
CA ASP A 30 21.73 -43.67 35.04
C ASP A 30 21.05 -42.91 36.20
N PRO A 31 20.27 -41.85 35.91
CA PRO A 31 19.54 -41.09 36.93
C PRO A 31 18.57 -41.95 37.75
N MET A 32 18.09 -43.07 37.23
CA MET A 32 17.17 -43.98 37.94
C MET A 32 17.86 -44.74 39.08
N ASN A 33 19.20 -44.80 39.10
CA ASN A 33 19.95 -45.37 40.23
C ASN A 33 19.74 -44.61 41.55
N LEU A 34 19.05 -43.45 41.53
CA LEU A 34 18.62 -42.74 42.74
C LEU A 34 17.80 -43.65 43.67
N GLU A 35 17.00 -44.57 43.13
CA GLU A 35 16.17 -45.47 43.92
C GLU A 35 16.99 -46.42 44.81
N TYR A 36 18.23 -46.73 44.41
CA TYR A 36 19.11 -47.63 45.14
C TYR A 36 19.95 -46.91 46.20
N ILE A 37 19.95 -45.58 46.25
CA ILE A 37 20.69 -44.83 47.25
C ILE A 37 19.91 -44.82 48.56
N PRO A 38 20.44 -45.38 49.67
CA PRO A 38 19.75 -45.35 50.95
C PRO A 38 19.68 -43.91 51.48
N SER A 39 18.46 -43.39 51.66
CA SER A 39 18.21 -42.06 52.22
C SER A 39 18.94 -40.91 51.48
N PRO A 40 18.65 -40.68 50.18
CA PRO A 40 19.35 -39.67 49.39
C PRO A 40 19.03 -38.26 49.91
N ASP A 41 20.05 -37.41 49.98
CA ASP A 41 19.89 -36.02 50.41
C ASP A 41 19.35 -35.14 49.26
N SER A 42 18.77 -33.99 49.60
CA SER A 42 18.14 -33.10 48.61
C SER A 42 19.06 -32.72 47.44
N PRO A 43 20.38 -32.45 47.64
CA PRO A 43 21.30 -32.22 46.53
C PRO A 43 21.46 -33.39 45.56
N LEU A 44 21.49 -34.65 46.05
CA LEU A 44 21.58 -35.83 45.18
C LEU A 44 20.28 -36.03 44.38
N ILE A 45 19.13 -35.76 44.99
CA ILE A 45 17.83 -35.82 44.32
C ILE A 45 17.75 -34.76 43.21
N GLU A 46 18.15 -33.51 43.51
CA GLU A 46 18.20 -32.43 42.51
C GLU A 46 19.16 -32.77 41.36
N TYR A 47 20.32 -33.35 41.67
CA TYR A 47 21.31 -33.76 40.67
C TYR A 47 20.78 -34.84 39.72
N ALA A 48 20.04 -35.83 40.24
CA ALA A 48 19.42 -36.88 39.42
C ALA A 48 18.34 -36.32 38.47
N ILE A 49 17.50 -35.40 38.97
CA ILE A 49 16.41 -34.80 38.18
C ILE A 49 16.97 -33.97 37.01
N ASP A 50 18.02 -33.18 37.24
CA ASP A 50 18.67 -32.37 36.19
C ASP A 50 19.30 -33.22 35.06
N LYS A 51 19.58 -34.50 35.34
CA LYS A 51 20.20 -35.43 34.38
C LYS A 51 19.20 -36.30 33.62
N LYS A 52 17.90 -36.29 33.98
CA LYS A 52 16.88 -37.13 33.33
C LYS A 52 16.53 -36.57 31.94
N THR A 53 16.82 -37.32 30.89
CA THR A 53 16.41 -36.99 29.52
C THR A 53 14.95 -37.41 29.24
N PRO A 54 14.21 -36.75 28.32
CA PRO A 54 12.76 -36.89 28.19
C PRO A 54 12.24 -38.25 27.69
N SER A 55 13.11 -39.21 27.37
CA SER A 55 12.73 -40.51 26.78
C SER A 55 12.44 -41.62 27.78
N ASP A 56 12.71 -41.41 29.07
CA ASP A 56 12.77 -42.51 30.03
C ASP A 56 11.48 -42.59 30.84
N ASN A 57 10.57 -43.41 30.33
CA ASN A 57 9.16 -43.54 30.71
C ASN A 57 8.93 -44.43 31.94
N GLU A 58 9.85 -44.42 32.91
CA GLU A 58 9.67 -45.15 34.17
C GLU A 58 9.93 -44.24 35.38
N ASP A 59 9.02 -44.36 36.34
CA ASP A 59 8.76 -43.44 37.44
C ASP A 59 9.20 -44.09 38.75
N PRO A 60 10.06 -43.44 39.55
CA PRO A 60 10.10 -43.71 40.97
C PRO A 60 9.79 -42.44 41.75
N CYS A 61 8.52 -42.26 42.10
CA CYS A 61 8.09 -41.36 43.16
C CYS A 61 8.19 -42.10 44.49
N PRO A 62 8.90 -41.56 45.50
CA PRO A 62 8.17 -40.83 46.55
C PRO A 62 8.89 -39.58 47.12
N LEU A 63 9.90 -39.00 46.44
CA LEU A 63 10.69 -37.86 46.98
C LEU A 63 10.36 -36.49 46.37
N LEU A 64 9.30 -36.37 45.56
CA LEU A 64 8.89 -35.12 44.92
C LEU A 64 8.17 -34.19 45.92
N SER A 65 8.79 -33.08 46.30
CA SER A 65 8.13 -31.97 47.01
C SER A 65 7.73 -30.86 46.05
N ILE A 66 6.63 -30.14 46.34
CA ILE A 66 6.14 -29.02 45.49
C ILE A 66 7.20 -27.95 45.21
N GLY A 67 8.05 -27.66 46.21
CA GLY A 67 9.14 -26.70 46.04
C GLY A 67 10.16 -27.11 44.98
N LEU A 68 10.40 -28.42 44.81
CA LEU A 68 11.29 -28.96 43.79
C LEU A 68 10.64 -28.92 42.40
N CYS A 69 9.38 -29.36 42.28
CA CYS A 69 8.64 -29.32 41.01
C CYS A 69 8.50 -27.89 40.47
N ARG A 70 8.25 -26.91 41.36
CA ARG A 70 8.17 -25.49 41.00
C ARG A 70 9.49 -24.96 40.44
N ARG A 71 10.63 -25.30 41.06
CA ARG A 71 11.96 -24.88 40.58
C ARG A 71 12.35 -25.53 39.26
N ALA A 72 11.98 -26.80 39.06
CA ALA A 72 12.22 -27.52 37.81
C ALA A 72 11.43 -26.91 36.63
N LEU A 73 10.13 -26.62 36.83
CA LEU A 73 9.26 -25.96 35.83
C LEU A 73 9.73 -24.54 35.46
N GLN A 74 10.29 -23.81 36.42
CA GLN A 74 10.86 -22.48 36.15
C GLN A 74 12.16 -22.52 35.32
N ARG A 75 12.91 -23.63 35.37
CA ARG A 75 14.15 -23.81 34.61
C ARG A 75 13.93 -24.47 33.25
N ASN A 76 12.95 -25.36 33.14
CA ASN A 76 12.54 -25.98 31.89
C ASN A 76 11.00 -26.00 31.78
N PRO A 77 10.39 -25.02 31.06
CA PRO A 77 8.94 -24.88 30.96
C PRO A 77 8.23 -26.01 30.21
N GLU A 78 8.95 -26.87 29.48
CA GLU A 78 8.38 -27.97 28.67
C GLU A 78 8.31 -29.31 29.41
N LEU A 79 8.53 -29.33 30.72
CA LEU A 79 8.38 -30.55 31.53
C LEU A 79 6.92 -31.06 31.46
N HIS A 80 6.70 -32.32 31.11
CA HIS A 80 5.36 -32.93 31.03
C HIS A 80 4.73 -33.10 32.42
N ILE A 81 3.88 -32.14 32.80
CA ILE A 81 3.33 -31.97 34.15
C ILE A 81 2.29 -33.04 34.52
N ASP A 82 1.72 -33.65 33.48
CA ASP A 82 0.69 -34.70 33.53
C ASP A 82 1.18 -35.96 34.27
N THR A 83 2.51 -36.10 34.39
CA THR A 83 3.18 -37.22 35.07
C THR A 83 3.34 -37.03 36.58
N LEU A 84 3.05 -35.84 37.14
CA LEU A 84 3.18 -35.58 38.58
C LEU A 84 1.97 -36.09 39.40
N PRO A 85 2.12 -36.38 40.71
CA PRO A 85 0.99 -36.75 41.57
C PRO A 85 -0.10 -35.67 41.59
N SER A 86 -1.37 -36.09 41.55
CA SER A 86 -2.54 -35.21 41.36
C SER A 86 -2.62 -34.05 42.36
N GLN A 87 -2.19 -34.26 43.61
CA GLN A 87 -2.16 -33.24 44.66
C GLN A 87 -1.16 -32.11 44.37
N ILE A 88 -0.03 -32.42 43.72
CA ILE A 88 0.97 -31.43 43.31
C ILE A 88 0.47 -30.65 42.08
N GLN A 89 -0.21 -31.32 41.16
CA GLN A 89 -0.81 -30.67 39.98
C GLN A 89 -1.88 -29.65 40.39
N GLU A 90 -2.76 -29.98 41.35
CA GLU A 90 -3.79 -29.05 41.85
C GLU A 90 -3.20 -27.81 42.52
N GLN A 91 -2.13 -27.98 43.32
CA GLN A 91 -1.47 -26.83 43.96
C GLN A 91 -0.71 -25.94 42.97
N LEU A 92 -0.09 -26.51 41.93
CA LEU A 92 0.54 -25.73 40.85
C LEU A 92 -0.49 -24.99 39.96
N LYS A 93 -1.69 -25.57 39.75
CA LYS A 93 -2.83 -24.90 39.10
C LYS A 93 -3.36 -23.73 39.93
N ALA A 94 -3.48 -23.89 41.25
CA ALA A 94 -3.92 -22.83 42.15
C ALA A 94 -2.96 -21.63 42.19
N GLU A 95 -1.68 -21.86 41.88
CA GLU A 95 -0.66 -20.80 41.77
C GLU A 95 -0.57 -20.16 40.38
N GLY A 96 -1.43 -20.55 39.43
CA GLY A 96 -1.53 -19.93 38.11
C GLY A 96 -0.40 -20.28 37.14
N LEU A 97 0.38 -21.32 37.43
CA LEU A 97 1.51 -21.76 36.61
C LEU A 97 1.12 -22.82 35.56
N ILE A 98 -0.12 -23.33 35.60
CA ILE A 98 -0.69 -24.26 34.61
C ILE A 98 -2.19 -23.98 34.48
N ALA A 99 -2.69 -23.78 33.26
CA ALA A 99 -4.11 -23.49 33.00
C ALA A 99 -4.98 -24.76 33.03
N SER A 100 -6.19 -24.67 33.58
CA SER A 100 -7.22 -25.70 33.45
C SER A 100 -8.03 -25.50 32.17
N PRO A 101 -8.32 -26.56 31.39
CA PRO A 101 -9.42 -26.53 30.45
C PRO A 101 -10.74 -26.65 31.22
N ASP A 102 -11.80 -26.10 30.64
CA ASP A 102 -13.19 -26.15 31.10
C ASP A 102 -13.60 -25.10 32.16
N SER A 103 -13.79 -23.87 31.67
CA SER A 103 -15.01 -23.13 32.00
C SER A 103 -15.45 -22.27 30.81
N ILE A 104 -16.59 -22.66 30.25
CA ILE A 104 -17.36 -21.95 29.25
C ILE A 104 -17.78 -20.60 29.84
N ILE A 105 -17.18 -19.51 29.35
CA ILE A 105 -17.79 -18.19 29.49
C ILE A 105 -18.95 -18.15 28.49
N THR A 106 -20.18 -18.15 29.01
CA THR A 106 -21.36 -17.86 28.20
C THR A 106 -21.35 -16.36 27.88
N ILE A 107 -20.87 -15.99 26.70
CA ILE A 107 -21.15 -14.68 26.11
C ILE A 107 -22.33 -14.87 25.18
N THR A 108 -23.48 -14.32 25.56
CA THR A 108 -24.65 -14.23 24.68
C THR A 108 -24.27 -13.36 23.47
N PRO A 109 -24.62 -13.73 22.23
CA PRO A 109 -24.26 -12.94 21.06
C PRO A 109 -24.86 -11.55 21.18
N ILE A 110 -24.05 -10.52 20.94
CA ILE A 110 -24.60 -9.25 20.47
C ILE A 110 -25.24 -9.59 19.12
N LYS A 111 -26.57 -9.60 19.08
CA LYS A 111 -27.33 -9.58 17.82
C LYS A 111 -26.82 -8.37 17.03
N SER A 112 -26.00 -8.61 16.02
CA SER A 112 -25.84 -7.68 14.92
C SER A 112 -27.18 -7.64 14.19
N ALA A 113 -27.95 -6.59 14.44
CA ALA A 113 -29.03 -6.20 13.55
C ALA A 113 -28.41 -5.40 12.41
N ILE A 114 -27.74 -6.08 11.47
CA ILE A 114 -27.40 -5.48 10.17
C ILE A 114 -27.83 -6.46 9.08
N PRO A 115 -28.75 -6.07 8.19
CA PRO A 115 -29.28 -6.94 7.15
C PRO A 115 -28.25 -7.24 6.06
N TYR A 116 -28.43 -8.43 5.49
CA TYR A 116 -27.84 -8.93 4.27
C TYR A 116 -28.18 -8.08 3.03
N CYS A 117 -27.15 -7.84 2.22
CA CYS A 117 -27.08 -7.54 0.79
C CYS A 117 -28.01 -6.48 0.15
N LYS A 118 -27.39 -5.39 -0.33
CA LYS A 118 -27.34 -4.94 -1.73
C LYS A 118 -26.73 -3.54 -1.77
N ASP A 119 -25.82 -3.32 -2.72
CA ASP A 119 -25.27 -2.03 -3.17
C ASP A 119 -25.24 -0.88 -2.16
N LYS A 120 -24.03 -0.42 -1.83
CA LYS A 120 -23.66 0.99 -1.88
C LYS A 120 -22.17 1.14 -1.64
N THR A 121 -21.47 1.64 -2.65
CA THR A 121 -20.31 2.51 -2.51
C THR A 121 -20.59 3.53 -1.40
N LEU A 122 -20.11 3.22 -0.20
CA LEU A 122 -20.06 4.15 0.91
C LEU A 122 -18.90 5.10 0.62
N PHE A 123 -19.22 6.30 0.12
CA PHE A 123 -18.28 7.40 0.08
C PHE A 123 -17.74 7.66 1.49
N ARG A 124 -16.52 7.19 1.76
CA ARG A 124 -15.74 7.63 2.92
C ARG A 124 -15.32 9.07 2.65
N ILE A 125 -15.60 9.93 3.62
CA ILE A 125 -15.06 11.30 3.66
C ILE A 125 -13.53 11.17 3.66
N PRO A 126 -12.77 12.00 2.91
CA PRO A 126 -11.31 12.00 2.94
C PRO A 126 -10.80 11.97 4.39
N LYS A 127 -9.92 11.01 4.69
CA LYS A 127 -9.25 10.93 6.00
C LYS A 127 -8.47 12.24 6.18
N THR A 128 -8.58 12.80 7.37
CA THR A 128 -8.03 14.07 7.87
C THR A 128 -6.69 14.49 7.23
N ILE A 129 -6.58 15.78 6.89
CA ILE A 129 -5.35 16.48 6.48
C ILE A 129 -4.21 16.15 7.46
N SER A 130 -3.24 15.35 7.04
CA SER A 130 -1.96 15.27 7.76
C SER A 130 -1.28 16.63 7.61
N LYS A 131 -1.06 17.32 8.73
CA LYS A 131 -0.12 18.45 8.80
C LYS A 131 1.32 17.92 8.81
N ASP A 132 1.68 17.07 7.84
CA ASP A 132 3.08 16.77 7.57
C ASP A 132 3.70 17.89 6.73
N SER A 133 5.03 18.00 6.80
CA SER A 133 5.83 19.06 6.19
C SER A 133 5.80 19.12 4.66
N HIS A 134 5.16 18.13 4.02
CA HIS A 134 4.96 17.99 2.58
C HIS A 134 3.44 18.05 2.35
N PHE A 135 2.94 19.11 1.71
CA PHE A 135 1.51 19.38 1.51
C PHE A 135 0.87 18.38 0.53
N ILE A 136 0.71 17.13 0.96
CA ILE A 136 0.10 16.04 0.20
C ILE A 136 -1.27 15.72 0.80
N TYR A 137 -2.33 15.90 0.01
CA TYR A 137 -3.71 15.60 0.41
C TYR A 137 -4.04 14.13 0.19
N ASP A 138 -4.52 13.43 1.21
CA ASP A 138 -4.98 12.05 1.02
C ASP A 138 -6.41 12.03 0.49
N LEU A 139 -6.57 11.66 -0.79
CA LEU A 139 -7.88 11.52 -1.43
C LEU A 139 -8.24 10.05 -1.69
N THR A 140 -7.52 9.09 -1.10
CA THR A 140 -7.83 7.66 -1.25
C THR A 140 -9.18 7.31 -0.58
N GLU A 141 -9.94 6.43 -1.22
CA GLU A 141 -11.23 5.90 -0.74
C GLU A 141 -11.07 4.48 -0.15
N GLY A 142 -10.09 3.72 -0.64
CA GLY A 142 -9.81 2.36 -0.22
C GLY A 142 -8.42 2.19 0.39
N ASP A 143 -8.16 0.99 0.92
CA ASP A 143 -6.87 0.65 1.54
C ASP A 143 -5.88 0.06 0.52
N GLY A 144 -6.20 0.17 -0.78
CA GLY A 144 -5.42 -0.34 -1.90
C GLY A 144 -4.18 0.50 -2.24
N PRO A 145 -3.42 0.10 -3.27
CA PRO A 145 -2.25 0.86 -3.69
C PRO A 145 -2.67 2.25 -4.17
N ALA A 146 -1.96 3.28 -3.72
CA ALA A 146 -2.19 4.67 -4.09
C ALA A 146 -1.01 5.21 -4.92
N ARG A 147 -1.28 6.26 -5.69
CA ARG A 147 -0.27 7.03 -6.43
C ARG A 147 -0.34 8.48 -6.00
N THR A 148 0.81 9.10 -5.80
CA THR A 148 0.92 10.54 -5.56
C THR A 148 0.95 11.28 -6.89
N LEU A 149 0.18 12.35 -6.99
CA LEU A 149 0.25 13.32 -8.08
C LEU A 149 0.64 14.67 -7.50
N TYR A 150 1.66 15.29 -8.06
CA TYR A 150 2.08 16.64 -7.70
C TYR A 150 1.51 17.65 -8.67
N TYR A 151 1.29 18.88 -8.22
CA TYR A 151 0.80 19.95 -9.08
C TYR A 151 1.41 21.31 -8.73
N ILE A 152 1.51 22.18 -9.74
CA ILE A 152 1.95 23.57 -9.64
C ILE A 152 1.38 24.38 -10.81
N THR A 153 1.07 25.65 -10.59
CA THR A 153 0.50 26.53 -11.63
C THR A 153 1.08 27.94 -11.51
N ASP A 154 0.90 28.75 -12.57
CA ASP A 154 1.21 30.19 -12.57
C ASP A 154 2.66 30.47 -12.18
N LEU A 155 3.62 29.81 -12.82
CA LEU A 155 5.04 30.01 -12.52
C LEU A 155 5.52 31.41 -12.93
N HIS A 156 5.06 31.95 -14.06
CA HIS A 156 5.43 33.29 -14.54
C HIS A 156 6.95 33.50 -14.55
N LEU A 157 7.67 32.66 -15.32
CA LEU A 157 9.13 32.58 -15.30
C LEU A 157 9.83 33.93 -15.43
N GLU A 158 9.32 34.79 -16.31
CA GLU A 158 9.82 36.13 -16.57
C GLU A 158 9.93 36.97 -15.29
N PHE A 159 8.99 36.82 -14.34
CA PHE A 159 9.07 37.48 -13.04
C PHE A 159 9.92 36.69 -12.03
N GLN A 160 9.94 35.36 -12.11
CA GLN A 160 10.65 34.50 -11.14
C GLN A 160 12.16 34.51 -11.26
N ILE A 161 12.70 34.78 -12.46
CA ILE A 161 14.13 34.72 -12.75
C ILE A 161 14.82 36.09 -12.73
N GLU A 162 14.06 37.19 -12.60
CA GLU A 162 14.59 38.55 -12.49
C GLU A 162 15.36 38.80 -11.18
N LYS A 163 16.23 39.82 -11.18
CA LYS A 163 16.84 40.28 -9.93
C LYS A 163 15.75 41.01 -9.14
N ALA A 164 15.62 40.69 -7.85
CA ALA A 164 14.92 41.58 -6.93
C ALA A 164 15.67 42.92 -6.88
N GLY A 165 15.22 43.90 -7.66
CA GLY A 165 15.71 45.26 -7.58
C GLY A 165 15.41 45.83 -6.20
N LYS A 166 16.44 46.38 -5.53
CA LYS A 166 16.21 47.25 -4.37
C LYS A 166 15.67 48.58 -4.93
N ASN A 167 14.41 48.89 -4.59
CA ASN A 167 13.69 50.14 -4.85
C ASN A 167 12.93 50.18 -6.19
N GLY A 168 11.59 50.08 -6.10
CA GLY A 168 10.66 50.44 -7.17
C GLY A 168 9.24 50.17 -6.71
N ASN A 169 8.50 51.20 -6.32
CA ASN A 169 7.14 51.12 -5.79
C ASN A 169 6.06 50.96 -6.90
N SER A 170 6.41 50.36 -8.03
CA SER A 170 5.48 50.13 -9.13
C SER A 170 5.83 48.83 -9.88
N GLU A 171 4.80 48.00 -10.11
CA GLU A 171 4.86 46.73 -10.84
C GLU A 171 5.41 46.86 -12.26
N HIS A 172 5.45 48.08 -12.83
CA HIS A 172 5.96 48.36 -14.17
C HIS A 172 7.48 48.61 -14.27
N ASP A 173 8.19 48.89 -13.17
CA ASP A 173 9.62 49.25 -13.22
C ASP A 173 10.58 48.05 -13.04
N VAL A 174 10.07 46.87 -12.69
CA VAL A 174 10.90 45.69 -12.36
C VAL A 174 11.34 44.92 -13.63
N ALA A 175 10.53 44.93 -14.69
CA ALA A 175 10.74 44.14 -15.92
C ALA A 175 11.93 44.57 -16.81
N TYR A 176 12.62 45.67 -16.47
CA TYR A 176 13.63 46.28 -17.36
C TYR A 176 15.04 45.65 -17.25
N GLU A 177 15.38 44.94 -16.16
CA GLU A 177 16.74 44.41 -15.94
C GLU A 177 17.01 42.98 -16.45
N ALA A 178 15.99 42.22 -16.92
CA ALA A 178 16.17 40.88 -17.49
C ALA A 178 16.88 40.82 -18.85
N HIS A 179 16.87 41.93 -19.60
CA HIS A 179 17.32 42.02 -21.00
C HIS A 179 18.81 41.74 -21.24
N ASN A 180 19.61 41.59 -20.17
CA ASN A 180 21.06 41.39 -20.23
C ASN A 180 21.49 39.96 -19.87
N TYR A 181 20.55 39.02 -19.66
CA TYR A 181 20.91 37.64 -19.35
C TYR A 181 21.20 36.84 -20.61
N THR A 182 22.31 36.09 -20.58
CA THR A 182 22.58 35.06 -21.58
C THR A 182 21.63 33.87 -21.36
N GLU A 183 21.42 33.04 -22.38
CA GLU A 183 20.65 31.79 -22.24
C GLU A 183 21.19 30.92 -21.09
N ASP A 184 22.53 30.86 -20.94
CA ASP A 184 23.19 30.16 -19.83
C ASP A 184 22.80 30.71 -18.45
N ASP A 185 22.63 32.02 -18.33
CA ASP A 185 22.19 32.64 -17.07
C ASP A 185 20.73 32.31 -16.75
N ILE A 186 19.87 32.29 -17.78
CA ILE A 186 18.46 31.88 -17.68
C ILE A 186 18.39 30.42 -17.23
N ARG A 187 19.08 29.52 -17.92
CA ARG A 187 19.18 28.08 -17.56
C ARG A 187 19.65 27.90 -16.12
N LYS A 188 20.72 28.59 -15.70
CA LYS A 188 21.23 28.51 -14.30
C LYS A 188 20.20 28.99 -13.27
N ARG A 189 19.37 29.99 -13.60
CA ARG A 189 18.31 30.49 -12.71
C ARG A 189 17.16 29.48 -12.61
N ILE A 190 16.70 28.97 -13.74
CA ILE A 190 15.65 27.95 -13.82
C ILE A 190 16.10 26.69 -13.09
N LYS A 191 17.32 26.18 -13.33
CA LYS A 191 17.88 25.02 -12.61
C LYS A 191 17.84 25.17 -11.09
N ARG A 192 18.15 26.36 -10.56
CA ARG A 192 18.11 26.61 -9.10
C ARG A 192 16.69 26.53 -8.54
N LYS A 193 15.73 27.08 -9.27
CA LYS A 193 14.30 27.01 -8.90
C LYS A 193 13.79 25.58 -8.99
N LEU A 194 14.09 24.88 -10.09
CA LEU A 194 13.76 23.46 -10.30
C LEU A 194 14.36 22.55 -9.24
N LYS A 195 15.59 22.79 -8.80
CA LYS A 195 16.18 22.01 -7.69
C LYS A 195 15.34 22.10 -6.42
N THR A 196 14.78 23.27 -6.13
CA THR A 196 13.90 23.43 -4.96
C THR A 196 12.57 22.73 -5.17
N LEU A 197 12.02 22.80 -6.39
CA LEU A 197 10.79 22.13 -6.79
C LEU A 197 10.92 20.60 -6.66
N VAL A 198 11.94 20.01 -7.28
CA VAL A 198 12.18 18.55 -7.25
C VAL A 198 12.44 18.07 -5.82
N ASN A 199 13.24 18.80 -5.04
CA ASN A 199 13.52 18.46 -3.65
C ASN A 199 12.32 18.60 -2.70
N SER A 200 11.22 19.21 -3.16
CA SER A 200 10.00 19.34 -2.35
C SER A 200 9.03 18.16 -2.53
N ALA A 201 9.27 17.30 -3.53
CA ALA A 201 8.54 16.05 -3.69
C ALA A 201 9.27 14.91 -2.97
N ASP A 202 8.50 13.99 -2.39
CA ASP A 202 9.05 12.78 -1.78
C ASP A 202 9.63 11.83 -2.84
N ASN A 203 9.08 11.86 -4.05
CA ASN A 203 9.46 10.99 -5.16
C ASN A 203 9.31 11.69 -6.52
N GLN A 204 10.43 11.91 -7.20
CA GLN A 204 10.50 12.56 -8.51
C GLN A 204 10.03 11.70 -9.70
N TYR A 205 9.68 10.43 -9.45
CA TYR A 205 9.17 9.49 -10.47
C TYR A 205 7.63 9.49 -10.54
N ASP A 206 6.96 10.22 -9.66
CA ASP A 206 5.51 10.38 -9.65
C ASP A 206 5.01 11.30 -10.78
N MET A 207 3.69 11.42 -10.92
CA MET A 207 3.12 12.31 -11.94
C MET A 207 3.18 13.77 -11.49
N LEU A 208 3.52 14.68 -12.40
CA LEU A 208 3.51 16.13 -12.20
C LEU A 208 2.50 16.78 -13.14
N LEU A 209 1.60 17.57 -12.57
CA LEU A 209 0.61 18.39 -13.26
C LEU A 209 1.09 19.85 -13.30
N ILE A 210 1.13 20.46 -14.48
CA ILE A 210 1.50 21.88 -14.65
C ILE A 210 0.30 22.62 -15.26
N GLY A 211 -0.32 23.50 -14.49
CA GLY A 211 -1.60 24.15 -14.82
C GLY A 211 -1.50 25.46 -15.62
N GLY A 212 -0.54 25.57 -16.54
CA GLY A 212 -0.37 26.75 -17.39
C GLY A 212 0.24 27.96 -16.68
N ASP A 213 0.40 29.04 -17.45
CA ASP A 213 1.13 30.25 -17.05
C ASP A 213 2.55 29.91 -16.55
N VAL A 214 3.25 29.05 -17.28
CA VAL A 214 4.66 28.76 -17.07
C VAL A 214 5.47 29.98 -17.46
N ALA A 215 5.30 30.46 -18.68
CA ALA A 215 6.02 31.61 -19.21
C ALA A 215 5.24 32.30 -20.31
N ASN A 216 5.51 33.59 -20.51
CA ASN A 216 4.91 34.37 -21.59
C ASN A 216 5.57 34.18 -22.98
N SER A 217 6.49 33.23 -23.13
CA SER A 217 7.26 33.03 -24.37
C SER A 217 7.67 31.59 -24.57
N ILE A 218 7.67 31.17 -25.84
CA ILE A 218 8.06 29.81 -26.27
C ILE A 218 9.51 29.53 -25.89
N GLU A 219 10.40 30.51 -26.00
CA GLU A 219 11.82 30.34 -25.72
C GLU A 219 12.06 30.02 -24.23
N LEU A 220 11.43 30.77 -23.32
CA LEU A 220 11.55 30.52 -21.89
C LEU A 220 10.88 29.20 -21.50
N GLU A 221 9.73 28.88 -22.08
CA GLU A 221 9.04 27.63 -21.80
C GLU A 221 9.83 26.41 -22.31
N SER A 222 10.43 26.50 -23.50
CA SER A 222 11.35 25.48 -24.04
C SER A 222 12.50 25.22 -23.08
N ILE A 223 13.18 26.27 -22.61
CA ILE A 223 14.27 26.15 -21.64
C ILE A 223 13.77 25.49 -20.35
N PHE A 224 12.59 25.89 -19.86
CA PHE A 224 12.02 25.30 -18.65
C PHE A 224 11.78 23.81 -18.78
N TYR A 225 11.13 23.33 -19.85
CA TYR A 225 10.86 21.91 -20.02
C TYR A 225 12.13 21.10 -20.33
N GLU A 226 13.09 21.67 -21.06
CA GLU A 226 14.40 21.04 -21.25
C GLU A 226 15.11 20.81 -19.91
N GLU A 227 15.12 21.82 -19.03
CA GLU A 227 15.77 21.71 -17.74
C GLU A 227 14.98 20.84 -16.75
N LEU A 228 13.65 20.94 -16.77
CA LEU A 228 12.74 20.12 -15.97
C LEU A 228 12.87 18.64 -16.34
N THR A 229 13.10 18.33 -17.61
CA THR A 229 13.22 16.94 -18.09
C THR A 229 14.67 16.47 -18.23
N SER A 230 15.63 17.27 -17.78
CA SER A 230 17.07 16.95 -17.77
C SER A 230 17.40 15.80 -16.79
N HIS A 231 18.68 15.37 -16.75
CA HIS A 231 19.12 14.30 -15.83
C HIS A 231 18.95 14.65 -14.35
N ASP A 232 18.96 15.94 -13.98
CA ASP A 232 18.78 16.39 -12.59
C ASP A 232 17.36 16.90 -12.30
N GLY A 233 16.48 16.88 -13.31
CA GLY A 233 15.08 17.30 -13.19
C GLY A 233 14.11 16.17 -12.86
N TRP A 234 12.82 16.40 -13.11
CA TRP A 234 11.74 15.44 -12.92
C TRP A 234 11.92 14.17 -13.78
N LYS A 235 11.58 13.00 -13.23
CA LYS A 235 11.75 11.70 -13.88
C LYS A 235 10.44 11.04 -14.26
N GLY A 236 9.38 11.37 -13.53
CA GLY A 236 8.06 10.84 -13.76
C GLY A 236 7.36 11.50 -14.94
N GLU A 237 6.09 11.16 -15.06
CA GLU A 237 5.24 11.66 -16.13
C GLU A 237 4.83 13.11 -15.87
N ILE A 238 4.87 13.93 -16.92
CA ILE A 238 4.46 15.33 -16.87
C ILE A 238 3.23 15.50 -17.76
N VAL A 239 2.15 16.01 -17.18
CA VAL A 239 0.94 16.42 -17.89
C VAL A 239 0.78 17.93 -17.68
N CYS A 240 0.61 18.66 -18.76
CA CYS A 240 0.57 20.11 -18.72
C CYS A 240 -0.54 20.66 -19.62
N ILE A 241 -0.93 21.88 -19.34
CA ILE A 241 -1.82 22.72 -20.15
C ILE A 241 -1.15 24.08 -20.33
N LEU A 242 -1.62 24.87 -21.28
CA LEU A 242 -1.24 26.28 -21.37
C LEU A 242 -2.13 27.12 -20.44
N GLY A 243 -1.68 28.33 -20.14
CA GLY A 243 -2.48 29.37 -19.52
C GLY A 243 -2.77 30.52 -20.47
N ASN A 244 -3.24 31.63 -19.93
CA ASN A 244 -3.55 32.79 -20.76
C ASN A 244 -2.29 33.57 -21.16
N HIS A 245 -1.21 33.51 -20.39
CA HIS A 245 0.04 34.23 -20.70
C HIS A 245 0.77 33.64 -21.90
N GLU A 246 0.65 32.34 -22.15
CA GLU A 246 1.17 31.71 -23.36
C GLU A 246 0.45 32.19 -24.64
N LEU A 247 -0.76 32.76 -24.51
CA LEU A 247 -1.58 33.27 -25.62
C LEU A 247 -1.40 34.78 -25.91
N ILE A 248 -0.56 35.49 -25.13
CA ILE A 248 -0.35 36.94 -25.26
C ILE A 248 0.59 37.23 -26.45
N ALA A 249 0.24 38.19 -27.31
CA ALA A 249 1.08 38.58 -28.47
C ALA A 249 2.23 39.53 -28.12
N ASP A 250 2.12 40.24 -26.99
CA ASP A 250 3.12 41.22 -26.57
C ASP A 250 3.96 40.61 -25.45
N GLY A 251 4.99 39.85 -25.85
CA GLY A 251 5.98 39.33 -24.92
C GLY A 251 6.59 40.50 -24.15
N THR A 252 6.27 40.61 -22.86
CA THR A 252 7.07 41.45 -21.97
C THR A 252 8.51 40.97 -22.08
N LYS A 253 9.35 41.89 -22.53
CA LYS A 253 10.64 41.72 -23.16
C LYS A 253 11.67 41.00 -22.28
N THR A 254 11.66 39.67 -22.22
CA THR A 254 12.68 38.91 -21.48
C THR A 254 13.47 37.92 -22.34
N CYS A 255 12.99 37.57 -23.53
CA CYS A 255 13.74 36.94 -24.63
C CYS A 255 13.05 37.37 -25.94
N SER A 256 13.78 37.44 -27.06
CA SER A 256 13.24 37.94 -28.34
C SER A 256 11.82 37.43 -28.59
N PRO A 257 10.81 38.30 -28.70
CA PRO A 257 9.42 37.87 -28.72
C PRO A 257 9.17 36.94 -29.89
N ARG A 258 8.34 35.90 -29.67
CA ARG A 258 7.48 35.43 -30.75
C ARG A 258 6.71 36.67 -31.19
N LYS A 259 7.08 37.25 -32.33
CA LYS A 259 6.18 38.14 -33.06
C LYS A 259 5.02 37.23 -33.43
N CYS A 260 4.00 37.14 -32.59
CA CYS A 260 2.71 36.64 -33.03
C CYS A 260 2.31 37.55 -34.19
N THR A 261 2.53 37.06 -35.41
CA THR A 261 2.17 37.81 -36.60
C THR A 261 0.66 37.88 -36.57
N ALA A 262 0.10 39.09 -36.72
CA ALA A 262 -1.34 39.27 -36.83
C ALA A 262 -1.92 38.23 -37.80
N GLY A 263 -2.78 37.34 -37.29
CA GLY A 263 -3.36 36.23 -38.06
C GLY A 263 -2.98 34.81 -37.63
N GLU A 264 -2.09 34.58 -36.67
CA GLU A 264 -1.89 33.22 -36.10
C GLU A 264 -3.13 32.79 -35.30
N SER A 265 -3.68 31.63 -35.61
CA SER A 265 -4.78 31.00 -34.87
C SER A 265 -4.31 30.40 -33.53
N ILE A 266 -5.23 30.23 -32.59
CA ILE A 266 -4.92 29.62 -31.29
C ILE A 266 -4.40 28.19 -31.43
N ASP A 267 -4.91 27.44 -32.41
CA ASP A 267 -4.46 26.07 -32.68
C ASP A 267 -3.01 26.05 -33.19
N GLU A 268 -2.59 27.05 -33.97
CA GLU A 268 -1.19 27.22 -34.37
C GLU A 268 -0.28 27.62 -33.19
N ILE A 269 -0.80 28.44 -32.26
CA ILE A 269 -0.08 28.78 -31.04
C ILE A 269 0.15 27.53 -30.18
N VAL A 270 -0.91 26.78 -29.89
CA VAL A 270 -0.86 25.52 -29.13
C VAL A 270 0.08 24.51 -29.79
N SER A 271 0.04 24.39 -31.11
CA SER A 271 0.95 23.51 -31.87
C SER A 271 2.43 23.90 -31.71
N ALA A 272 2.73 25.19 -31.71
CA ALA A 272 4.09 25.67 -31.50
C ALA A 272 4.60 25.40 -30.08
N TYR A 273 3.78 25.63 -29.05
CA TYR A 273 4.13 25.27 -27.66
C TYR A 273 4.30 23.77 -27.50
N ARG A 274 3.41 22.96 -28.08
CA ARG A 274 3.54 21.49 -28.06
C ARG A 274 4.89 21.03 -28.62
N LYS A 275 5.38 21.70 -29.66
CA LYS A 275 6.71 21.42 -30.24
C LYS A 275 7.85 21.84 -29.30
N ALA A 276 7.72 22.99 -28.64
CA ALA A 276 8.74 23.53 -27.74
C ALA A 276 8.86 22.74 -26.42
N ILE A 277 7.73 22.36 -25.83
CA ILE A 277 7.64 21.52 -24.63
C ILE A 277 8.28 20.13 -24.87
N GLY A 278 8.11 19.60 -26.09
CA GLY A 278 8.71 18.34 -26.52
C GLY A 278 7.99 17.09 -25.97
N PRO A 279 8.45 15.89 -26.36
CA PRO A 279 7.70 14.64 -26.15
C PRO A 279 7.71 14.09 -24.71
N ARG A 280 8.52 14.69 -23.82
CA ARG A 280 8.65 14.25 -22.42
C ARG A 280 7.53 14.76 -21.52
N ALA A 281 6.81 15.80 -21.94
CA ALA A 281 5.59 16.27 -21.28
C ALA A 281 4.41 16.15 -22.25
N THR A 282 3.23 15.87 -21.70
CA THR A 282 2.00 15.73 -22.47
C THR A 282 1.21 17.03 -22.35
N LEU A 283 1.20 17.85 -23.41
CA LEU A 283 0.38 19.06 -23.47
C LEU A 283 -1.05 18.71 -23.90
N LEU A 284 -2.02 18.97 -23.01
CA LEU A 284 -3.44 18.81 -23.25
C LEU A 284 -4.10 20.15 -23.59
N GLU A 285 -4.96 20.16 -24.59
CA GLU A 285 -5.83 21.29 -24.92
C GLU A 285 -7.16 20.79 -25.48
N ASN A 286 -8.21 20.79 -24.65
CA ASN A 286 -9.48 20.08 -24.89
C ASN A 286 -9.29 18.57 -25.11
N GLN A 287 -8.37 17.95 -24.37
CA GLN A 287 -7.99 16.54 -24.57
C GLN A 287 -8.17 15.72 -23.31
N LEU A 288 -8.49 14.44 -23.49
CA LEU A 288 -8.60 13.46 -22.41
C LEU A 288 -7.38 12.54 -22.43
N TYR A 289 -6.53 12.68 -21.42
CA TYR A 289 -5.48 11.73 -21.12
C TYR A 289 -6.07 10.52 -20.37
N MET A 290 -5.67 9.32 -20.79
CA MET A 290 -6.07 8.06 -20.19
C MET A 290 -4.84 7.17 -19.96
N LEU A 291 -4.73 6.63 -18.74
CA LEU A 291 -3.81 5.52 -18.47
C LEU A 291 -4.57 4.19 -18.70
N TYR A 292 -4.69 3.83 -19.97
CA TYR A 292 -5.43 2.66 -20.42
C TYR A 292 -4.79 1.37 -19.90
N LYS A 293 -5.59 0.53 -19.25
CA LYS A 293 -5.19 -0.72 -18.58
C LYS A 293 -3.97 -0.56 -17.65
N GLY A 294 -3.79 0.62 -17.06
CA GLY A 294 -2.68 0.91 -16.14
C GLY A 294 -1.30 1.04 -16.79
N ARG A 295 -1.22 1.13 -18.14
CA ARG A 295 0.07 1.02 -18.84
C ARG A 295 0.22 1.91 -20.06
N LYS A 296 -0.80 1.91 -20.92
CA LYS A 296 -0.72 2.61 -22.19
C LYS A 296 -1.28 4.01 -21.98
N ARG A 297 -0.41 5.01 -22.16
CA ARG A 297 -0.84 6.38 -22.33
C ARG A 297 -1.63 6.50 -23.63
N VAL A 298 -2.87 6.95 -23.53
CA VAL A 298 -3.72 7.31 -24.66
C VAL A 298 -4.19 8.75 -24.43
N VAL A 299 -4.16 9.58 -25.47
CA VAL A 299 -4.71 10.92 -25.43
C VAL A 299 -5.74 10.99 -26.55
N LEU A 300 -6.99 11.26 -26.20
CA LEU A 300 -8.06 11.54 -27.15
C LEU A 300 -8.13 13.04 -27.36
N ASP A 301 -8.21 13.47 -28.62
CA ASP A 301 -8.43 14.87 -28.93
C ASP A 301 -9.92 15.26 -28.83
N GLU A 302 -10.20 16.56 -28.98
CA GLU A 302 -11.57 17.09 -28.90
C GLU A 302 -12.50 16.40 -29.91
N ALA A 303 -12.04 16.16 -31.13
CA ALA A 303 -12.86 15.54 -32.17
C ALA A 303 -13.14 14.07 -31.85
N ASP A 304 -12.13 13.32 -31.40
CA ASP A 304 -12.28 11.93 -30.96
C ASP A 304 -13.31 11.83 -29.82
N ILE A 305 -13.25 12.73 -28.82
CA ILE A 305 -14.17 12.70 -27.67
C ILE A 305 -15.61 13.00 -28.09
N ILE A 306 -15.81 14.06 -28.89
CA ILE A 306 -17.14 14.51 -29.29
C ILE A 306 -17.78 13.51 -30.26
N ASN A 307 -17.02 12.96 -31.20
CA ASN A 307 -17.53 12.06 -32.22
C ASN A 307 -17.69 10.60 -31.74
N SER A 308 -17.03 10.22 -30.65
CA SER A 308 -17.22 8.90 -30.03
C SER A 308 -18.66 8.73 -29.54
N SER A 309 -19.22 7.53 -29.72
CA SER A 309 -20.48 7.17 -29.07
C SER A 309 -20.32 7.18 -27.54
N VAL A 310 -21.43 7.32 -26.81
CA VAL A 310 -21.40 7.28 -25.34
C VAL A 310 -20.87 5.92 -24.87
N ASP A 311 -21.26 4.83 -25.51
CA ASP A 311 -20.87 3.47 -25.13
C ASP A 311 -19.36 3.23 -25.33
N GLU A 312 -18.82 3.61 -26.49
CA GLU A 312 -17.39 3.44 -26.79
C GLU A 312 -16.50 4.24 -25.82
N LEU A 313 -16.86 5.50 -25.56
CA LEU A 313 -16.09 6.33 -24.64
C LEU A 313 -16.23 5.84 -23.19
N THR A 314 -17.43 5.38 -22.80
CA THR A 314 -17.66 4.77 -21.48
C THR A 314 -16.80 3.52 -21.29
N GLU A 315 -16.70 2.67 -22.31
CA GLU A 315 -15.83 1.49 -22.27
C GLU A 315 -14.35 1.88 -22.16
N ALA A 316 -13.89 2.85 -22.96
CA ALA A 316 -12.51 3.34 -22.89
C ALA A 316 -12.17 3.93 -21.50
N CYS A 317 -13.08 4.72 -20.92
CA CYS A 317 -12.95 5.25 -19.57
C CYS A 317 -12.92 4.13 -18.52
N ASN A 318 -13.82 3.15 -18.61
CA ASN A 318 -13.86 2.01 -17.69
C ASN A 318 -12.64 1.09 -17.82
N MET A 319 -11.98 1.06 -18.98
CA MET A 319 -10.72 0.34 -19.17
C MET A 319 -9.49 1.15 -18.77
N SER A 320 -9.66 2.36 -18.25
CA SER A 320 -8.57 3.26 -17.87
C SER A 320 -8.44 3.39 -16.35
N SER A 321 -7.20 3.26 -15.88
CA SER A 321 -6.89 3.38 -14.44
C SER A 321 -6.84 4.82 -13.94
N MET A 322 -6.74 5.79 -14.85
CA MET A 322 -6.66 7.21 -14.56
C MET A 322 -7.18 8.01 -15.75
N LEU A 323 -7.89 9.11 -15.45
CA LEU A 323 -8.48 10.03 -16.41
C LEU A 323 -8.09 11.46 -16.05
N ILE A 324 -7.50 12.18 -17.00
CA ILE A 324 -7.16 13.61 -16.84
C ILE A 324 -7.70 14.36 -18.05
N LEU A 325 -8.71 15.18 -17.85
CA LEU A 325 -9.21 16.12 -18.85
C LEU A 325 -8.45 17.44 -18.70
N GLY A 326 -7.80 17.91 -19.77
CA GLY A 326 -6.95 19.09 -19.75
C GLY A 326 -7.25 20.11 -20.84
N GLY A 327 -7.18 21.40 -20.48
CA GLY A 327 -7.18 22.53 -21.41
C GLY A 327 -7.16 23.87 -20.70
N ILE A 328 -7.02 24.97 -21.43
CA ILE A 328 -6.98 26.33 -20.84
C ILE A 328 -8.27 26.67 -20.07
N GLY A 329 -9.41 26.18 -20.56
CA GLY A 329 -10.75 26.45 -20.00
C GLY A 329 -11.33 27.80 -20.42
N PHE A 330 -10.49 28.78 -20.78
CA PHE A 330 -10.90 30.11 -21.28
C PHE A 330 -11.84 30.86 -20.30
N SER A 331 -12.22 32.08 -20.66
CA SER A 331 -12.90 33.02 -19.74
C SER A 331 -14.27 33.51 -20.22
N GLY A 332 -14.91 32.77 -21.12
CA GLY A 332 -16.13 33.19 -21.80
C GLY A 332 -17.34 33.50 -20.91
N LEU A 333 -17.39 33.02 -19.67
CA LEU A 333 -18.44 33.34 -18.70
C LEU A 333 -18.01 34.37 -17.65
N ASN A 334 -16.74 34.75 -17.60
CA ASN A 334 -16.23 35.71 -16.64
C ASN A 334 -16.59 37.14 -17.08
N PRO A 335 -17.35 37.92 -16.30
CA PRO A 335 -17.77 39.26 -16.71
C PRO A 335 -16.67 40.32 -16.58
N ILE A 336 -15.61 40.04 -15.80
CA ILE A 336 -14.59 41.03 -15.42
C ILE A 336 -13.24 40.70 -16.05
N TYR A 337 -12.81 39.44 -15.93
CA TYR A 337 -11.51 38.95 -16.35
C TYR A 337 -11.69 38.03 -17.56
N ASN A 338 -12.02 38.63 -18.72
CA ASN A 338 -12.18 37.95 -20.01
C ASN A 338 -11.32 38.60 -21.11
N ALA A 339 -11.45 38.15 -22.36
CA ALA A 339 -10.68 38.68 -23.49
C ALA A 339 -10.80 40.19 -23.77
N ASN A 340 -11.78 40.92 -23.20
CA ASN A 340 -11.78 42.39 -23.27
C ASN A 340 -10.83 43.05 -22.27
N SER A 341 -10.51 42.35 -21.18
CA SER A 341 -9.69 42.85 -20.07
C SER A 341 -8.28 42.25 -20.07
N ILE A 342 -8.13 41.04 -20.59
CA ILE A 342 -6.85 40.33 -20.72
C ILE A 342 -6.27 40.69 -22.09
N LEU A 343 -5.03 41.19 -22.10
CA LEU A 343 -4.32 41.57 -23.32
C LEU A 343 -3.82 40.31 -24.06
N TYR A 344 -4.70 39.61 -24.76
CA TYR A 344 -4.34 38.49 -25.60
C TYR A 344 -3.72 38.92 -26.93
N ASN A 345 -3.23 37.95 -27.72
CA ASN A 345 -2.99 38.14 -29.14
C ASN A 345 -4.23 38.72 -29.85
N SER A 346 -4.02 39.59 -30.84
CA SER A 346 -5.02 40.11 -31.79
C SER A 346 -6.04 39.09 -32.32
N SER A 347 -5.73 37.79 -32.33
CA SER A 347 -6.64 36.71 -32.74
C SER A 347 -7.67 36.28 -31.68
N MET A 348 -7.54 36.74 -30.43
CA MET A 348 -8.44 36.39 -29.33
C MET A 348 -9.43 37.55 -29.06
N THR A 349 -10.64 37.41 -29.57
CA THR A 349 -11.76 38.32 -29.26
C THR A 349 -12.63 37.72 -28.15
N LEU A 350 -13.53 38.53 -27.56
CA LEU A 350 -14.53 38.00 -26.62
C LEU A 350 -15.37 36.89 -27.24
N GLU A 351 -15.73 37.01 -28.52
CA GLU A 351 -16.50 35.97 -29.22
C GLU A 351 -15.73 34.66 -29.35
N GLU A 352 -14.43 34.73 -29.65
CA GLU A 352 -13.57 33.54 -29.71
C GLU A 352 -13.36 32.92 -28.33
N ASP A 353 -13.14 33.74 -27.29
CA ASP A 353 -13.04 33.30 -25.89
C ASP A 353 -14.31 32.54 -25.44
N VAL A 354 -15.48 33.12 -25.71
CA VAL A 354 -16.78 32.48 -25.49
C VAL A 354 -16.93 31.18 -26.29
N ALA A 355 -16.51 31.15 -27.55
CA ALA A 355 -16.59 29.95 -28.38
C ALA A 355 -15.67 28.84 -27.86
N ARG A 356 -14.46 29.18 -27.41
CA ARG A 356 -13.48 28.24 -26.87
C ARG A 356 -13.90 27.71 -25.49
N SER A 357 -14.45 28.53 -24.60
CA SER A 357 -15.05 28.06 -23.34
C SER A 357 -16.19 27.06 -23.59
N LYS A 358 -17.05 27.31 -24.59
CA LYS A 358 -18.12 26.37 -24.96
C LYS A 358 -17.59 25.04 -25.48
N ARG A 359 -16.49 25.05 -26.24
CA ARG A 359 -15.83 23.83 -26.73
C ARG A 359 -15.29 22.99 -25.56
N PHE A 360 -14.55 23.59 -24.63
CA PHE A 360 -14.07 22.88 -23.46
C PHE A 360 -15.23 22.33 -22.61
N ARG A 361 -16.27 23.15 -22.38
CA ARG A 361 -17.49 22.71 -21.67
C ARG A 361 -18.14 21.49 -22.33
N ALA A 362 -18.25 21.45 -23.65
CA ALA A 362 -18.83 20.32 -24.37
C ALA A 362 -18.03 19.02 -24.17
N VAL A 363 -16.70 19.10 -24.22
CA VAL A 363 -15.82 17.96 -23.93
C VAL A 363 -15.98 17.52 -22.47
N TYR A 364 -15.98 18.47 -21.53
CA TYR A 364 -16.19 18.20 -20.11
C TYR A 364 -17.50 17.45 -19.83
N GLU A 365 -18.63 17.95 -20.35
CA GLU A 365 -19.94 17.34 -20.18
C GLU A 365 -20.00 15.92 -20.78
N LYS A 366 -19.42 15.73 -21.97
CA LYS A 366 -19.32 14.41 -22.62
C LYS A 366 -18.52 13.42 -21.78
N VAL A 367 -17.34 13.83 -21.30
CA VAL A 367 -16.48 13.00 -20.45
C VAL A 367 -17.17 12.65 -19.14
N LEU A 368 -17.80 13.61 -18.46
CA LEU A 368 -18.51 13.34 -17.21
C LEU A 368 -19.69 12.40 -17.39
N THR A 369 -20.40 12.50 -18.51
CA THR A 369 -21.48 11.56 -18.84
C THR A 369 -20.95 10.14 -19.01
N CYS A 370 -19.82 9.95 -19.69
CA CYS A 370 -19.25 8.63 -19.97
C CYS A 370 -18.44 8.05 -18.79
N ALA A 371 -17.94 8.92 -17.92
CA ALA A 371 -17.15 8.59 -16.74
C ALA A 371 -17.91 8.83 -15.43
N GLU A 372 -19.26 8.81 -15.45
CA GLU A 372 -20.13 9.19 -14.33
C GLU A 372 -19.72 8.54 -13.01
N ASN A 373 -19.26 7.29 -13.08
CA ASN A 373 -18.88 6.52 -11.90
C ASN A 373 -17.40 6.56 -11.53
N LEU A 374 -16.58 7.25 -12.30
CA LEU A 374 -15.13 7.28 -12.18
C LEU A 374 -14.65 8.64 -11.67
N ARG A 375 -13.45 8.63 -11.07
CA ARG A 375 -12.77 9.88 -10.75
C ARG A 375 -12.11 10.45 -12.01
N VAL A 376 -12.33 11.74 -12.24
CA VAL A 376 -11.74 12.49 -13.35
C VAL A 376 -10.98 13.68 -12.76
N ILE A 377 -9.69 13.78 -13.10
CA ILE A 377 -8.92 14.99 -12.81
C ILE A 377 -9.22 15.99 -13.92
N VAL A 378 -9.69 17.18 -13.56
CA VAL A 378 -9.98 18.28 -14.46
C VAL A 378 -8.88 19.32 -14.25
N LEU A 379 -7.92 19.35 -15.16
CA LEU A 379 -6.79 20.28 -15.14
C LEU A 379 -7.11 21.44 -16.08
N THR A 380 -7.51 22.57 -15.51
CA THR A 380 -7.77 23.80 -16.27
C THR A 380 -6.91 24.93 -15.79
N HIS A 381 -6.60 25.90 -16.65
CA HIS A 381 -5.87 27.08 -16.19
C HIS A 381 -6.84 28.00 -15.46
N THR A 382 -7.96 28.30 -16.10
CA THR A 382 -9.07 29.08 -15.54
C THR A 382 -9.94 28.24 -14.59
N GLN A 383 -10.61 28.91 -13.65
CA GLN A 383 -11.54 28.26 -12.72
C GLN A 383 -12.82 27.82 -13.46
N MET A 384 -13.49 26.78 -12.97
CA MET A 384 -14.68 26.23 -13.64
C MET A 384 -15.78 27.27 -13.89
N ALA A 385 -15.96 28.22 -12.97
CA ALA A 385 -16.95 29.29 -13.10
C ALA A 385 -16.74 30.19 -14.33
N ASP A 386 -15.54 30.19 -14.92
CA ASP A 386 -15.21 30.98 -16.10
C ASP A 386 -15.71 30.33 -17.41
N TRP A 387 -16.09 29.04 -17.38
CA TRP A 387 -16.51 28.29 -18.58
C TRP A 387 -17.70 27.34 -18.39
N SER A 388 -18.12 27.07 -17.16
CA SER A 388 -19.35 26.36 -16.82
C SER A 388 -20.15 27.06 -15.72
N THR A 389 -21.47 26.90 -15.79
CA THR A 389 -22.44 27.34 -14.76
C THR A 389 -22.93 26.19 -13.89
N ASP A 390 -22.48 24.97 -14.18
CA ASP A 390 -22.93 23.77 -13.49
C ASP A 390 -22.27 23.64 -12.11
N ALA A 391 -22.83 22.79 -11.26
CA ALA A 391 -22.18 22.42 -10.01
C ALA A 391 -20.97 21.52 -10.28
N TYR A 392 -19.99 21.55 -9.38
CA TYR A 392 -18.86 20.63 -9.43
C TYR A 392 -19.36 19.18 -9.35
N ASN A 393 -18.76 18.30 -10.15
CA ASN A 393 -18.96 16.86 -10.01
C ASN A 393 -18.28 16.36 -8.71
N PRO A 394 -19.01 15.69 -7.79
CA PRO A 394 -18.45 15.15 -6.54
C PRO A 394 -17.27 14.18 -6.70
N LYS A 395 -17.16 13.50 -7.84
CA LYS A 395 -16.04 12.58 -8.17
C LYS A 395 -14.90 13.28 -8.92
N GLY A 396 -15.05 14.57 -9.22
CA GLY A 396 -14.04 15.37 -9.90
C GLY A 396 -12.97 15.90 -8.96
N ILE A 397 -11.73 15.92 -9.43
CA ILE A 397 -10.60 16.62 -8.80
C ILE A 397 -10.20 17.76 -9.73
N TYR A 398 -10.51 18.99 -9.34
CA TYR A 398 -10.31 20.20 -10.15
C TYR A 398 -9.00 20.86 -9.73
N VAL A 399 -8.02 20.90 -10.63
CA VAL A 399 -6.74 21.59 -10.42
C VAL A 399 -6.74 22.82 -11.33
N ASN A 400 -6.63 24.02 -10.75
CA ASN A 400 -6.64 25.27 -11.52
C ASN A 400 -5.79 26.41 -10.95
N GLY A 401 -5.55 27.42 -11.79
CA GLY A 401 -4.69 28.57 -11.53
C GLY A 401 -5.37 29.92 -11.81
N HIS A 402 -4.68 30.80 -12.55
CA HIS A 402 -5.14 32.07 -13.12
C HIS A 402 -5.33 33.25 -12.14
N THR A 403 -5.92 32.98 -10.97
CA THR A 403 -6.32 34.04 -10.03
C THR A 403 -5.16 34.60 -9.19
N HIS A 404 -4.06 33.85 -9.10
CA HIS A 404 -2.98 33.99 -8.13
C HIS A 404 -3.44 33.97 -6.65
N GLN A 405 -4.68 33.54 -6.42
CA GLN A 405 -5.30 33.47 -5.10
C GLN A 405 -5.45 32.01 -4.70
N ASN A 406 -4.60 31.59 -3.77
CA ASN A 406 -4.59 30.20 -3.33
C ASN A 406 -5.87 29.82 -2.57
N THR A 407 -6.67 28.92 -3.14
CA THR A 407 -7.88 28.38 -2.48
C THR A 407 -7.91 26.86 -2.50
N LEU A 408 -8.53 26.27 -1.48
CA LEU A 408 -8.64 24.82 -1.30
C LEU A 408 -10.05 24.48 -0.83
N LEU A 409 -10.73 23.58 -1.53
CA LEU A 409 -12.03 23.03 -1.12
C LEU A 409 -11.96 21.50 -1.17
N LEU A 410 -12.16 20.86 -0.02
CA LEU A 410 -12.15 19.40 0.14
C LEU A 410 -13.44 18.97 0.84
N ASP A 411 -14.52 18.78 0.07
CA ASP A 411 -15.80 18.36 0.63
C ASP A 411 -16.58 17.41 -0.31
N LYS A 412 -17.83 17.12 0.05
CA LYS A 412 -18.68 16.17 -0.69
C LYS A 412 -19.18 16.72 -2.03
N SER A 413 -19.06 18.02 -2.28
CA SER A 413 -19.44 18.66 -3.55
C SER A 413 -18.34 18.54 -4.60
N GLY A 414 -17.10 18.31 -4.18
CA GLY A 414 -15.97 18.05 -5.06
C GLY A 414 -14.64 18.40 -4.38
N VAL A 415 -13.54 18.12 -5.09
CA VAL A 415 -12.18 18.50 -4.66
C VAL A 415 -11.66 19.59 -5.58
N ILE A 416 -11.35 20.77 -5.02
CA ILE A 416 -10.80 21.91 -5.77
C ILE A 416 -9.44 22.27 -5.18
N LEU A 417 -8.41 22.16 -6.02
CA LEU A 417 -7.01 22.36 -5.71
C LEU A 417 -6.49 23.55 -6.55
N SER A 418 -6.60 24.77 -6.00
CA SER A 418 -6.01 25.97 -6.62
C SER A 418 -5.08 26.70 -5.65
N ASP A 419 -4.45 25.95 -4.75
CA ASP A 419 -3.65 26.47 -3.66
C ASP A 419 -2.12 26.37 -3.88
N ASN A 420 -1.69 26.12 -5.12
CA ASN A 420 -0.28 26.14 -5.52
C ASN A 420 0.03 27.04 -6.73
N GLN A 421 -0.62 28.20 -6.79
CA GLN A 421 -0.37 29.24 -7.77
C GLN A 421 0.85 30.08 -7.33
N ILE A 422 1.89 30.17 -8.17
CA ILE A 422 3.14 30.87 -7.85
C ILE A 422 3.09 32.37 -8.17
N GLY A 423 2.29 32.81 -9.14
CA GLY A 423 2.10 34.22 -9.48
C GLY A 423 3.41 34.99 -9.73
N TYR A 424 3.28 36.32 -9.73
CA TYR A 424 4.37 37.22 -10.13
C TYR A 424 5.49 37.40 -9.09
N ALA A 425 5.18 37.31 -7.80
CA ALA A 425 6.16 37.56 -6.76
C ALA A 425 7.25 36.45 -6.74
N PRO A 426 8.55 36.79 -6.83
CA PRO A 426 9.61 35.78 -6.81
C PRO A 426 9.59 34.97 -5.50
N ARG A 427 9.33 33.66 -5.60
CA ARG A 427 9.33 32.76 -4.44
C ARG A 427 9.98 31.40 -4.71
N PRO A 428 10.39 30.64 -3.69
CA PRO A 428 10.82 29.27 -3.89
C PRO A 428 9.68 28.43 -4.46
N TRP A 429 9.97 27.59 -5.46
CA TRP A 429 8.97 26.68 -5.99
C TRP A 429 8.90 25.42 -5.13
N LYS A 430 7.70 25.10 -4.67
CA LYS A 430 7.42 23.88 -3.92
C LYS A 430 6.18 23.23 -4.51
N LEU A 431 6.22 21.92 -4.62
CA LEU A 431 5.09 21.13 -5.07
C LEU A 431 4.12 20.92 -3.92
N LYS A 432 2.84 20.95 -4.26
CA LYS A 432 1.78 20.29 -3.48
C LYS A 432 1.37 19.04 -4.22
N GLY A 433 0.74 18.11 -3.53
CA GLY A 433 0.29 16.88 -4.17
C GLY A 433 -0.95 16.30 -3.53
N PHE A 434 -1.42 15.20 -4.11
CA PHE A 434 -2.50 14.40 -3.55
C PHE A 434 -2.31 12.92 -3.87
N ASN A 435 -2.76 12.07 -2.96
CA ASN A 435 -2.78 10.61 -3.14
C ASN A 435 -4.12 10.19 -3.73
N LEU A 436 -4.06 9.33 -4.74
CA LEU A 436 -5.23 8.77 -5.42
C LEU A 436 -5.12 7.25 -5.47
N ASP A 437 -6.23 6.53 -5.26
CA ASP A 437 -6.25 5.08 -5.45
C ASP A 437 -5.87 4.73 -6.89
N ILE A 438 -5.00 3.73 -7.04
CA ILE A 438 -4.75 3.13 -8.33
C ILE A 438 -5.95 2.24 -8.66
N ARG A 439 -6.82 2.74 -9.54
CA ARG A 439 -7.97 1.98 -10.01
C ARG A 439 -7.51 0.72 -10.74
N ARG A 440 -7.89 -0.43 -10.20
CA ARG A 440 -7.76 -1.73 -10.86
C ARG A 440 -8.78 -1.86 -11.98
N VAL A 441 -8.37 -2.47 -13.09
CA VAL A 441 -9.23 -2.64 -14.26
C VAL A 441 -9.60 -4.11 -14.43
N ASP A 442 -10.87 -4.43 -14.26
CA ASP A 442 -11.41 -5.76 -14.56
C ASP A 442 -11.74 -5.86 -16.05
N ILE A 443 -10.86 -6.50 -16.82
CA ILE A 443 -11.03 -6.69 -18.26
C ILE A 443 -12.12 -7.72 -18.63
N PHE A 444 -12.65 -8.45 -17.64
CA PHE A 444 -13.76 -9.41 -17.79
C PHE A 444 -15.05 -8.92 -17.12
N ALA A 445 -15.12 -7.64 -16.74
CA ALA A 445 -16.28 -7.07 -16.05
C ALA A 445 -17.59 -7.28 -16.82
N SER A 446 -17.56 -7.20 -18.15
CA SER A 446 -18.72 -7.39 -19.03
C SER A 446 -19.12 -8.85 -19.24
N TYR A 447 -18.28 -9.82 -18.89
CA TYR A 447 -18.61 -11.24 -19.07
C TYR A 447 -19.75 -11.62 -18.11
N PRO A 448 -20.75 -12.41 -18.53
CA PRO A 448 -21.74 -12.93 -17.60
C PRO A 448 -21.09 -13.95 -16.64
N ASP A 449 -21.80 -14.35 -15.60
CA ASP A 449 -21.36 -15.47 -14.76
C ASP A 449 -21.27 -16.76 -15.60
N GLY A 450 -20.18 -17.50 -15.46
CA GLY A 450 -19.92 -18.73 -16.22
C GLY A 450 -18.44 -19.10 -16.32
N ALA A 451 -18.16 -20.20 -17.03
CA ALA A 451 -16.82 -20.63 -17.39
C ALA A 451 -16.47 -20.10 -18.79
N HIS A 452 -15.52 -19.16 -18.87
CA HIS A 452 -15.14 -18.52 -20.13
C HIS A 452 -13.76 -18.98 -20.56
N GLN A 453 -13.64 -19.59 -21.73
CA GLN A 453 -12.33 -19.87 -22.31
C GLN A 453 -11.63 -18.55 -22.67
N ILE A 454 -10.39 -18.38 -22.20
CA ILE A 454 -9.58 -17.19 -22.43
C ILE A 454 -8.17 -17.55 -22.92
N GLY A 455 -7.53 -16.60 -23.60
CA GLY A 455 -6.13 -16.72 -23.99
C GLY A 455 -5.17 -16.53 -22.82
N HIS A 456 -3.95 -17.07 -22.97
CA HIS A 456 -2.84 -16.84 -22.01
C HIS A 456 -2.53 -15.36 -21.82
N ASP A 457 -2.56 -14.58 -22.90
CA ASP A 457 -2.34 -13.14 -22.85
C ASP A 457 -3.43 -12.41 -22.07
N GLN A 458 -4.69 -12.85 -22.17
CA GLN A 458 -5.80 -12.28 -21.40
C GLN A 458 -5.67 -12.59 -19.91
N TYR A 459 -5.23 -13.81 -19.54
CA TYR A 459 -4.93 -14.14 -18.13
C TYR A 459 -3.81 -13.26 -17.57
N ILE A 460 -2.72 -13.09 -18.33
CA ILE A 460 -1.60 -12.23 -17.94
C ILE A 460 -2.05 -10.77 -17.84
N GLU A 461 -2.86 -10.29 -18.79
CA GLU A 461 -3.37 -8.93 -18.82
C GLU A 461 -4.32 -8.65 -17.65
N PHE A 462 -5.24 -9.57 -17.33
CA PHE A 462 -6.14 -9.45 -16.19
C PHE A 462 -5.37 -9.30 -14.87
N ASN A 463 -4.48 -10.24 -14.55
CA ASN A 463 -3.73 -10.20 -13.29
C ASN A 463 -2.94 -8.89 -13.15
N ARG A 464 -2.32 -8.47 -14.24
CA ARG A 464 -1.59 -7.21 -14.34
C ARG A 464 -2.48 -5.98 -14.12
N CYS A 465 -3.68 -5.94 -14.70
CA CYS A 465 -4.64 -4.86 -14.47
C CYS A 465 -5.18 -4.85 -13.03
N MET A 466 -5.14 -5.99 -12.35
CA MET A 466 -5.43 -6.12 -10.92
C MET A 466 -4.22 -5.82 -10.01
N GLY A 467 -3.09 -5.38 -10.58
CA GLY A 467 -1.87 -5.04 -9.83
C GLY A 467 -1.05 -6.26 -9.40
N ILE A 468 -1.25 -7.42 -10.04
CA ILE A 468 -0.61 -8.66 -9.65
C ILE A 468 0.51 -9.02 -10.62
N SER A 469 1.72 -9.19 -10.08
CA SER A 469 2.85 -9.72 -10.85
C SER A 469 2.66 -11.21 -11.11
N VAL A 470 2.79 -11.61 -12.37
CA VAL A 470 2.67 -13.00 -12.81
C VAL A 470 3.99 -13.39 -13.48
N GLN A 471 4.62 -14.45 -12.98
CA GLN A 471 5.71 -15.09 -13.70
C GLN A 471 5.14 -15.77 -14.95
N SER A 472 5.87 -15.77 -16.07
CA SER A 472 5.31 -16.20 -17.37
C SER A 472 4.56 -17.54 -17.28
N CYS A 473 3.27 -17.54 -17.61
CA CYS A 473 2.46 -18.74 -17.70
C CYS A 473 2.63 -19.30 -19.12
N LYS A 474 3.48 -20.32 -19.28
CA LYS A 474 3.79 -20.96 -20.57
C LYS A 474 3.35 -22.43 -20.63
N TYR A 475 2.38 -22.79 -19.79
CA TYR A 475 1.89 -24.17 -19.77
C TYR A 475 1.03 -24.46 -21.01
N PRO A 476 1.15 -25.64 -21.62
CA PRO A 476 0.21 -26.06 -22.65
C PRO A 476 -1.19 -26.22 -22.05
N GLY A 477 -2.22 -26.09 -22.90
CA GLY A 477 -3.61 -26.24 -22.50
C GLY A 477 -4.44 -24.96 -22.61
N GLU A 478 -5.73 -25.11 -22.30
CA GLU A 478 -6.73 -24.06 -22.37
C GLU A 478 -6.92 -23.41 -21.00
N ILE A 479 -7.07 -22.09 -20.95
CA ILE A 479 -7.36 -21.39 -19.70
C ILE A 479 -8.84 -21.01 -19.68
N TYR A 480 -9.48 -21.25 -18.55
CA TYR A 480 -10.85 -20.84 -18.25
C TYR A 480 -10.85 -19.80 -17.13
N ALA A 481 -11.49 -18.66 -17.37
CA ALA A 481 -11.88 -17.71 -16.34
C ALA A 481 -13.27 -18.09 -15.83
N LEU A 482 -13.31 -18.66 -14.62
CA LEU A 482 -14.54 -18.99 -13.94
C LEU A 482 -15.02 -17.75 -13.17
N LYS A 483 -16.05 -17.08 -13.70
CA LYS A 483 -16.61 -15.87 -13.10
C LYS A 483 -17.94 -16.21 -12.42
N ARG A 484 -18.08 -15.88 -11.14
CA ARG A 484 -19.37 -15.97 -10.46
C ARG A 484 -19.52 -14.91 -9.38
N CYS A 485 -20.60 -14.13 -9.44
CA CYS A 485 -20.89 -13.05 -8.50
C CYS A 485 -19.72 -12.05 -8.34
N GLY A 486 -18.99 -11.76 -9.42
CA GLY A 486 -17.82 -10.86 -9.41
C GLY A 486 -16.52 -11.48 -8.89
N TYR A 487 -16.53 -12.75 -8.50
CA TYR A 487 -15.33 -13.51 -8.12
C TYR A 487 -14.78 -14.32 -9.29
N TYR A 488 -13.46 -14.49 -9.31
CA TYR A 488 -12.73 -15.15 -10.37
C TYR A 488 -11.90 -16.33 -9.86
N MET A 489 -12.01 -17.47 -10.53
CA MET A 489 -11.10 -18.60 -10.40
C MET A 489 -10.53 -18.93 -11.79
N PHE A 490 -9.21 -19.03 -11.91
CA PHE A 490 -8.57 -19.32 -13.21
C PHE A 490 -8.12 -20.78 -13.26
N ILE A 491 -8.64 -21.53 -14.23
CA ILE A 491 -8.38 -22.96 -14.38
C ILE A 491 -7.64 -23.22 -15.68
N LEU A 492 -6.52 -23.92 -15.61
CA LEU A 492 -5.81 -24.48 -16.76
C LEU A 492 -6.29 -25.92 -16.97
N LYS A 493 -6.78 -26.22 -18.17
CA LYS A 493 -7.12 -27.55 -18.65
C LYS A 493 -6.03 -28.06 -19.59
N ASP A 494 -5.31 -29.09 -19.15
CA ASP A 494 -4.23 -29.76 -19.88
C ASP A 494 -4.65 -31.22 -20.13
N GLY A 495 -5.31 -31.45 -21.26
CA GLY A 495 -6.05 -32.69 -21.51
C GLY A 495 -7.23 -32.85 -20.54
N GLU A 496 -7.31 -34.00 -19.87
CA GLU A 496 -8.31 -34.29 -18.83
C GLU A 496 -7.92 -33.75 -17.44
N ARG A 497 -6.76 -33.11 -17.31
CA ARG A 497 -6.27 -32.63 -16.01
C ARG A 497 -6.57 -31.15 -15.84
N LEU A 498 -7.16 -30.80 -14.69
CA LEU A 498 -7.46 -29.43 -14.32
C LEU A 498 -6.47 -28.92 -13.26
N TYR A 499 -6.09 -27.66 -13.37
CA TYR A 499 -5.22 -26.99 -12.41
C TYR A 499 -5.69 -25.57 -12.11
N LEU A 500 -5.69 -25.18 -10.85
CA LEU A 500 -5.88 -23.80 -10.42
C LEU A 500 -4.61 -22.99 -10.69
N LEU A 501 -4.75 -21.86 -11.38
CA LEU A 501 -3.66 -20.93 -11.65
C LEU A 501 -3.48 -19.92 -10.50
N VAL A 502 -2.26 -19.86 -9.96
CA VAL A 502 -1.89 -19.06 -8.78
C VAL A 502 -0.72 -18.14 -9.15
N GLY A 503 -0.98 -17.13 -9.98
CA GLY A 503 0.02 -16.12 -10.34
C GLY A 503 1.23 -16.65 -11.14
N GLY A 504 1.03 -17.76 -11.87
CA GLY A 504 2.05 -18.42 -12.69
C GLY A 504 2.43 -19.81 -12.20
N ARG A 505 2.04 -20.18 -10.97
CA ARG A 505 2.06 -21.57 -10.48
C ARG A 505 0.74 -22.25 -10.80
N ARG A 506 0.72 -23.58 -10.78
CA ARG A 506 -0.49 -24.39 -10.97
C ARG A 506 -0.63 -25.41 -9.84
N ASN A 507 -1.82 -25.50 -9.25
CA ASN A 507 -2.18 -26.49 -8.23
C ASN A 507 -3.19 -27.45 -8.83
N LYS A 508 -2.98 -28.76 -8.69
CA LYS A 508 -3.89 -29.76 -9.26
C LYS A 508 -5.28 -29.65 -8.64
N LEU A 509 -6.30 -29.73 -9.48
CA LEU A 509 -7.71 -29.82 -9.09
C LEU A 509 -8.21 -31.27 -9.22
N THR A 510 -9.22 -31.61 -8.45
CA THR A 510 -9.74 -32.98 -8.28
C THR A 510 -11.14 -33.18 -8.84
N HIS A 511 -11.84 -32.09 -9.15
CA HIS A 511 -13.21 -32.11 -9.68
C HIS A 511 -13.28 -31.44 -11.05
N GLU A 512 -14.42 -31.57 -11.73
CA GLU A 512 -14.72 -30.87 -12.98
C GLU A 512 -14.97 -29.37 -12.76
N ILE A 513 -14.91 -28.57 -13.83
CA ILE A 513 -15.11 -27.11 -13.77
C ILE A 513 -16.48 -26.74 -13.15
N ASP A 514 -17.54 -27.49 -13.48
CA ASP A 514 -18.90 -27.23 -13.00
C ASP A 514 -19.01 -27.34 -11.48
N TYR A 515 -18.27 -28.28 -10.86
CA TYR A 515 -18.23 -28.40 -9.41
C TYR A 515 -17.72 -27.11 -8.76
N TYR A 516 -16.59 -26.59 -9.23
CA TYR A 516 -16.02 -25.35 -8.71
C TYR A 516 -16.95 -24.15 -8.95
N PHE A 517 -17.61 -24.11 -10.11
CA PHE A 517 -18.54 -23.04 -10.45
C PHE A 517 -19.74 -23.03 -9.50
N GLU A 518 -20.34 -24.18 -9.23
CA GLU A 518 -21.50 -24.34 -8.36
C GLU A 518 -21.19 -23.98 -6.90
N HIS A 519 -20.01 -24.34 -6.42
CA HIS A 519 -19.62 -24.15 -5.02
C HIS A 519 -18.90 -22.82 -4.76
N LEU A 520 -18.50 -22.07 -5.80
CA LEU A 520 -17.75 -20.81 -5.65
C LEU A 520 -18.40 -19.82 -4.66
N PRO A 521 -19.71 -19.54 -4.71
CA PRO A 521 -20.31 -18.56 -3.81
C PRO A 521 -20.25 -19.01 -2.34
N VAL A 522 -20.49 -20.30 -2.08
CA VAL A 522 -20.41 -20.86 -0.72
C VAL A 522 -18.97 -20.82 -0.24
N TYR A 523 -18.01 -21.21 -1.08
CA TYR A 523 -16.59 -21.16 -0.74
C TYR A 523 -16.15 -19.75 -0.33
N VAL A 524 -16.51 -18.74 -1.14
CA VAL A 524 -16.20 -17.34 -0.86
C VAL A 524 -16.77 -16.89 0.48
N ASP A 525 -18.05 -17.16 0.74
CA ASP A 525 -18.71 -16.79 1.99
C ASP A 525 -18.02 -17.41 3.22
N ARG A 526 -17.63 -18.69 3.12
CA ARG A 526 -16.89 -19.38 4.19
C ARG A 526 -15.51 -18.79 4.43
N VAL A 527 -14.75 -18.49 3.38
CA VAL A 527 -13.44 -17.85 3.50
C VAL A 527 -13.57 -16.45 4.10
N GLN A 528 -14.54 -15.66 3.65
CA GLN A 528 -14.78 -14.32 4.19
C GLN A 528 -15.19 -14.36 5.66
N GLY A 529 -16.08 -15.28 6.03
CA GLY A 529 -16.52 -15.49 7.41
C GLY A 529 -15.37 -15.89 8.33
N ALA A 530 -14.52 -16.82 7.91
CA ALA A 530 -13.38 -17.26 8.69
C ALA A 530 -12.30 -16.16 8.77
N PHE A 531 -11.79 -15.68 7.63
CA PHE A 531 -10.58 -14.85 7.60
C PHE A 531 -10.83 -13.34 7.70
N GLY A 532 -12.08 -12.89 7.62
CA GLY A 532 -12.45 -11.47 7.70
C GLY A 532 -11.92 -10.75 8.95
N PRO A 533 -12.07 -11.30 10.18
CA PRO A 533 -11.52 -10.69 11.39
C PRO A 533 -10.00 -10.53 11.36
N TYR A 534 -9.28 -11.51 10.81
CA TYR A 534 -7.83 -11.46 10.68
C TYR A 534 -7.39 -10.40 9.66
N GLN A 535 -8.07 -10.35 8.51
CA GLN A 535 -7.82 -9.32 7.49
C GLN A 535 -8.07 -7.91 8.04
N ASN A 536 -9.12 -7.72 8.85
CA ASN A 536 -9.39 -6.44 9.51
C ASN A 536 -8.28 -6.04 10.49
N ALA A 537 -7.71 -7.01 11.22
CA ALA A 537 -6.59 -6.74 12.12
C ALA A 537 -5.34 -6.27 11.35
N LEU A 538 -5.02 -6.89 10.21
CA LEU A 538 -3.94 -6.45 9.32
C LEU A 538 -4.18 -5.03 8.81
N HIS A 539 -5.38 -4.71 8.33
CA HIS A 539 -5.71 -3.36 7.84
C HIS A 539 -5.55 -2.30 8.93
N MET A 540 -5.96 -2.62 10.17
CA MET A 540 -5.77 -1.71 11.31
C MET A 540 -4.28 -1.48 11.61
N ILE A 541 -3.45 -2.51 11.54
CA ILE A 541 -2.00 -2.39 11.71
C ILE A 541 -1.40 -1.55 10.58
N ALA A 542 -1.80 -1.80 9.32
CA ALA A 542 -1.38 -1.02 8.16
C ALA A 542 -1.74 0.46 8.27
N ASP A 543 -2.97 0.77 8.71
CA ASP A 543 -3.42 2.14 8.96
C ASP A 543 -2.59 2.82 10.07
N GLU A 544 -2.25 2.10 11.14
CA GLU A 544 -1.37 2.62 12.19
C GLU A 544 0.07 2.85 11.70
N VAL A 545 0.59 1.97 10.84
CA VAL A 545 1.91 2.13 10.19
C VAL A 545 1.96 3.40 9.32
N LYS A 546 0.93 3.61 8.50
CA LYS A 546 0.80 4.81 7.66
C LYS A 546 0.79 6.10 8.48
N GLN A 547 0.13 6.11 9.64
CA GLN A 547 0.03 7.30 10.50
C GLN A 547 1.37 7.84 11.01
N PHE A 548 2.38 7.00 11.21
CA PHE A 548 3.72 7.46 11.61
C PHE A 548 4.72 7.58 10.45
N GLY A 549 4.27 7.31 9.22
CA GLY A 549 5.02 7.53 7.98
C GLY A 549 5.55 6.27 7.29
N GLY A 550 5.17 5.07 7.74
CA GLY A 550 5.50 3.82 7.05
C GLY A 550 4.58 3.53 5.86
N SER A 551 4.91 2.53 5.06
CA SER A 551 4.16 2.17 3.85
C SER A 551 2.78 1.55 4.15
N GLY A 552 2.70 0.72 5.19
CA GLY A 552 1.52 -0.06 5.52
C GLY A 552 1.16 -1.11 4.45
N THR A 553 2.12 -1.55 3.63
CA THR A 553 1.85 -2.55 2.58
C THR A 553 1.62 -3.92 3.20
N GLU A 554 0.52 -4.57 2.84
CA GLU A 554 0.17 -5.89 3.36
C GLU A 554 0.51 -7.01 2.37
N HIS A 555 1.14 -8.08 2.87
CA HIS A 555 1.51 -9.24 2.08
C HIS A 555 1.50 -10.53 2.91
N GLY A 556 0.31 -11.12 3.00
CA GLY A 556 0.04 -12.30 3.79
C GLY A 556 -0.13 -11.93 5.25
N CYS A 557 0.80 -12.36 6.10
CA CYS A 557 0.79 -12.07 7.53
C CYS A 557 1.66 -10.86 7.91
N ILE A 558 2.18 -10.13 6.94
CA ILE A 558 3.21 -9.10 7.14
C ILE A 558 2.68 -7.74 6.69
N VAL A 559 2.97 -6.72 7.48
CA VAL A 559 2.75 -5.30 7.17
C VAL A 559 4.10 -4.59 7.11
N ASP A 560 4.41 -3.98 5.97
CA ASP A 560 5.66 -3.24 5.73
C ASP A 560 5.63 -1.85 6.37
N ILE A 561 6.62 -1.54 7.22
CA ILE A 561 6.95 -0.15 7.58
C ILE A 561 7.76 0.47 6.45
N ASP A 562 8.81 -0.20 6.01
CA ASP A 562 9.56 0.12 4.80
C ASP A 562 10.06 -1.18 4.15
N TYR A 563 11.00 -1.07 3.21
CA TYR A 563 11.52 -2.24 2.48
C TYR A 563 12.20 -3.29 3.38
N PHE A 564 12.78 -2.89 4.51
CA PHE A 564 13.52 -3.80 5.40
C PHE A 564 12.86 -4.01 6.76
N ASN A 565 11.92 -3.14 7.14
CA ASN A 565 11.29 -3.11 8.44
C ASN A 565 9.82 -3.50 8.33
N HIS A 566 9.42 -4.48 9.13
CA HIS A 566 8.15 -5.17 8.97
C HIS A 566 7.50 -5.46 10.31
N ILE A 567 6.19 -5.69 10.29
CA ILE A 567 5.41 -6.19 11.42
C ILE A 567 4.72 -7.48 10.97
N TYR A 568 5.06 -8.59 11.61
CA TYR A 568 4.38 -9.88 11.40
C TYR A 568 3.25 -10.06 12.42
N LEU A 569 2.03 -10.31 11.94
CA LEU A 569 0.92 -10.79 12.76
C LEU A 569 0.85 -12.30 12.62
N ASN A 570 1.06 -13.03 13.71
CA ASN A 570 0.98 -14.48 13.68
C ASN A 570 -0.49 -14.94 13.56
N PRO A 571 -0.87 -15.71 12.53
CA PRO A 571 -2.25 -16.11 12.33
C PRO A 571 -2.74 -17.20 13.30
N PHE A 572 -1.85 -17.82 14.09
CA PHE A 572 -2.22 -18.86 15.04
C PHE A 572 -2.54 -18.34 16.44
N ASP A 573 -1.73 -17.40 16.94
CA ASP A 573 -1.83 -16.86 18.31
C ASP A 573 -2.14 -15.34 18.37
N GLY A 574 -2.16 -14.66 17.21
CA GLY A 574 -2.40 -13.21 17.13
C GLY A 574 -1.23 -12.33 17.57
N LYS A 575 -0.05 -12.92 17.83
CA LYS A 575 1.12 -12.17 18.31
C LYS A 575 1.69 -11.25 17.22
N LEU A 576 1.94 -10.00 17.60
CA LEU A 576 2.68 -9.03 16.78
C LEU A 576 4.18 -9.17 17.01
N THR A 577 4.93 -9.33 15.92
CA THR A 577 6.39 -9.42 15.94
C THR A 577 6.98 -8.41 14.97
N PRO A 578 7.44 -7.24 15.47
CA PRO A 578 8.24 -6.30 14.69
C PRO A 578 9.61 -6.90 14.36
N TYR A 579 10.05 -6.80 13.11
CA TYR A 579 11.35 -7.33 12.71
C TYR A 579 11.97 -6.56 11.55
N PHE A 580 13.30 -6.64 11.47
CA PHE A 580 14.10 -6.21 10.34
C PHE A 580 14.59 -7.44 9.56
N ALA A 581 14.63 -7.38 8.23
CA ALA A 581 15.14 -8.49 7.40
C ALA A 581 15.95 -8.02 6.19
N TRP A 582 17.12 -8.62 5.98
CA TRP A 582 17.90 -8.44 4.73
C TRP A 582 17.38 -9.35 3.60
N ASP A 583 16.93 -10.53 3.99
CA ASP A 583 16.44 -11.58 3.10
C ASP A 583 15.49 -12.53 3.86
N MET A 584 15.06 -13.60 3.20
CA MET A 584 14.15 -14.58 3.81
C MET A 584 14.79 -15.46 4.89
N ASP A 585 16.09 -15.40 5.09
CA ASP A 585 16.80 -16.23 6.07
C ASP A 585 17.21 -15.38 7.28
N ASN A 586 17.78 -14.20 7.06
CA ASN A 586 18.37 -13.35 8.08
C ASN A 586 17.38 -12.29 8.62
N LYS A 587 16.84 -12.53 9.83
CA LYS A 587 15.88 -11.62 10.51
C LYS A 587 16.33 -11.23 11.90
N ILE A 588 16.06 -9.99 12.28
CA ILE A 588 16.31 -9.44 13.60
C ILE A 588 14.96 -9.01 14.17
N THR A 589 14.48 -9.69 15.22
CA THR A 589 13.17 -9.37 15.83
C THR A 589 13.31 -8.45 17.04
N PHE A 590 12.29 -7.63 17.25
CA PHE A 590 12.21 -6.64 18.33
C PHE A 590 10.95 -6.87 19.15
N LYS A 591 10.96 -6.48 20.43
CA LYS A 591 9.78 -6.66 21.28
C LYS A 591 8.65 -5.70 20.94
N THR A 592 8.98 -4.47 20.56
CA THR A 592 8.02 -3.42 20.25
C THR A 592 8.39 -2.67 18.97
N VAL A 593 7.41 -2.02 18.35
CA VAL A 593 7.64 -1.19 17.16
C VAL A 593 8.56 -0.01 17.51
N GLY A 594 8.41 0.57 18.71
CA GLY A 594 9.33 1.60 19.19
C GLY A 594 10.78 1.14 19.27
N GLN A 595 11.03 -0.12 19.64
CA GLN A 595 12.39 -0.70 19.64
C GLN A 595 12.92 -0.93 18.22
N LEU A 596 12.09 -1.45 17.30
CA LEU A 596 12.45 -1.59 15.89
C LEU A 596 12.84 -0.23 15.27
N LEU A 597 11.99 0.79 15.46
CA LEU A 597 12.22 2.14 14.92
C LEU A 597 13.45 2.85 15.50
N ASN A 598 13.94 2.41 16.67
CA ASN A 598 15.11 2.99 17.33
C ASN A 598 16.40 2.18 17.09
N GLY A 599 16.28 0.90 16.74
CA GLY A 599 17.40 -0.06 16.72
C GLY A 599 17.55 -0.84 15.42
N SER A 600 16.75 -0.53 14.40
CA SER A 600 16.89 -1.17 13.10
C SER A 600 18.24 -0.82 12.44
N PRO A 601 18.91 -1.80 11.80
CA PRO A 601 20.13 -1.53 11.03
C PRO A 601 19.97 -0.54 9.87
N PHE A 602 18.75 -0.41 9.32
CA PHE A 602 18.47 0.50 8.22
C PHE A 602 17.02 0.94 8.26
N LEU A 603 16.77 2.24 8.37
CA LEU A 603 15.44 2.85 8.35
C LEU A 603 15.44 4.07 7.45
N LEU A 604 14.53 4.09 6.49
CA LEU A 604 14.33 5.25 5.64
C LEU A 604 13.57 6.31 6.46
N GLN A 605 14.22 7.43 6.80
CA GLN A 605 13.67 8.53 7.62
C GLN A 605 13.58 8.30 9.15
N GLU A 606 14.64 7.76 9.77
CA GLU A 606 14.73 7.46 11.22
C GLU A 606 14.15 8.52 12.17
N SER A 607 14.58 9.79 12.03
CA SER A 607 14.30 10.82 13.03
C SER A 607 12.84 11.30 13.01
N SER A 608 12.21 11.41 11.84
CA SER A 608 10.82 11.87 11.75
C SER A 608 9.81 10.79 12.11
N MET A 609 10.05 9.53 11.72
CA MET A 609 9.12 8.42 12.01
C MET A 609 9.06 8.05 13.48
N LEU A 610 10.21 7.91 14.15
CA LEU A 610 10.25 7.56 15.57
C LEU A 610 9.60 8.65 16.45
N GLU A 611 9.81 9.93 16.12
CA GLU A 611 9.16 11.04 16.82
C GLU A 611 7.64 11.04 16.63
N ARG A 612 7.16 10.83 15.40
CA ARG A 612 5.73 10.70 15.09
C ARG A 612 5.11 9.53 15.85
N TYR A 613 5.74 8.35 15.81
CA TYR A 613 5.30 7.17 16.55
C TYR A 613 5.18 7.46 18.04
N LYS A 614 6.25 7.95 18.70
CA LYS A 614 6.23 8.29 20.13
C LYS A 614 5.12 9.27 20.50
N LYS A 615 4.87 10.27 19.65
CA LYS A 615 3.80 11.27 19.86
C LYS A 615 2.42 10.64 19.77
N LEU A 616 2.20 9.76 18.80
CA LEU A 616 0.93 9.05 18.58
C LEU A 616 0.67 8.00 19.67
N SER A 617 1.69 7.22 20.06
CA SER A 617 1.60 6.23 21.14
C SER A 617 1.23 6.88 22.47
N LYS A 618 1.87 8.01 22.82
CA LYS A 618 1.51 8.81 24.03
C LYS A 618 0.06 9.27 24.05
N ARG A 619 -0.52 9.52 22.87
CA ARG A 619 -1.92 9.93 22.72
C ARG A 619 -2.87 8.75 22.60
N ARG A 620 -2.38 7.51 22.67
CA ARG A 620 -3.14 6.27 22.43
C ARG A 620 -3.84 6.27 21.07
N ALA A 621 -3.22 6.90 20.07
CA ALA A 621 -3.73 6.98 18.70
C ALA A 621 -3.39 5.73 17.86
N LEU A 622 -2.56 4.82 18.38
CA LEU A 622 -2.14 3.58 17.72
C LEU A 622 -2.53 2.37 18.61
N PRO A 623 -3.81 2.02 18.75
CA PRO A 623 -4.27 1.01 19.70
C PRO A 623 -3.66 -0.39 19.49
N MET A 624 -3.39 -0.80 18.24
CA MET A 624 -2.79 -2.10 17.93
C MET A 624 -1.29 -2.11 18.26
N LEU A 625 -0.58 -1.02 17.94
CA LEU A 625 0.88 -0.96 18.04
C LEU A 625 1.40 -0.38 19.36
N SER A 626 0.58 0.38 20.10
CA SER A 626 0.96 0.99 21.40
C SER A 626 0.74 0.08 22.60
N GLY A 627 -0.10 -0.96 22.47
CA GLY A 627 -0.42 -1.89 23.57
C GLY A 627 0.80 -2.63 24.11
N HIS A 628 1.88 -2.70 23.32
CA HIS A 628 3.14 -3.35 23.65
C HIS A 628 4.23 -2.39 24.15
N ASP A 629 3.98 -1.08 24.19
CA ASP A 629 4.97 -0.05 24.56
C ASP A 629 4.98 0.33 26.05
N ASN A 630 4.10 -0.25 26.87
CA ASN A 630 4.05 -0.01 28.32
C ASN A 630 5.13 -0.79 29.09
N ASP A 631 6.38 -0.73 28.63
CA ASP A 631 7.56 -1.07 29.43
C ASP A 631 8.37 0.21 29.65
N ASN A 632 7.89 1.02 30.61
CA ASN A 632 8.79 1.94 31.30
C ASN A 632 9.78 1.08 32.10
N GLU A 633 10.96 0.79 31.56
CA GLU A 633 12.23 0.85 32.28
C GLU A 633 13.42 0.55 31.35
N GLY A 634 14.49 1.31 31.53
CA GLY A 634 15.71 1.23 30.74
C GLY A 634 16.51 -0.06 30.94
N MET A 635 16.08 -1.13 30.28
CA MET A 635 16.97 -2.24 29.93
C MET A 635 17.01 -2.41 28.42
N ALA A 636 18.21 -2.28 27.85
CA ALA A 636 18.50 -2.57 26.46
C ALA A 636 18.18 -4.06 26.18
N THR A 637 16.96 -4.36 25.74
CA THR A 637 16.63 -5.69 25.25
C THR A 637 17.37 -5.93 23.94
N ILE A 638 18.18 -6.99 23.94
CA ILE A 638 18.95 -7.41 22.77
C ILE A 638 17.95 -7.99 21.75
N PRO A 639 17.90 -7.48 20.51
CA PRO A 639 17.06 -8.06 19.48
C PRO A 639 17.51 -9.50 19.17
N SER A 640 16.59 -10.39 18.82
CA SER A 640 16.92 -11.79 18.55
C SER A 640 17.11 -12.06 17.06
N LEU A 641 18.18 -12.77 16.71
CA LEU A 641 18.45 -13.24 15.35
C LEU A 641 17.64 -14.53 15.09
N VAL A 642 16.78 -14.51 14.09
CA VAL A 642 15.99 -15.66 13.62
C VAL A 642 16.50 -16.06 12.24
N LEU A 643 16.95 -17.32 12.12
CA LEU A 643 17.58 -17.86 10.89
C LEU A 643 16.65 -18.78 10.07
N ASP A 644 15.43 -19.05 10.55
CA ASP A 644 14.49 -19.96 9.88
C ASP A 644 13.49 -19.24 8.96
N ARG A 645 12.71 -20.03 8.20
CA ARG A 645 11.64 -19.54 7.29
C ARG A 645 10.22 -19.76 7.84
N ALA A 646 10.06 -20.03 9.13
CA ALA A 646 8.79 -20.49 9.71
C ALA A 646 7.65 -19.49 9.44
N ILE A 647 7.91 -18.18 9.58
CA ILE A 647 6.90 -17.13 9.36
C ILE A 647 6.39 -17.05 7.91
N TYR A 648 7.15 -17.53 6.93
CA TYR A 648 6.82 -17.36 5.50
C TYR A 648 5.87 -18.42 4.95
N LYS A 649 5.79 -19.62 5.56
CA LYS A 649 4.85 -20.66 5.09
C LYS A 649 3.39 -20.25 5.38
N PRO A 650 2.99 -19.90 6.61
CA PRO A 650 1.64 -19.41 6.89
C PRO A 650 1.34 -18.12 6.12
N SER A 651 2.32 -17.21 6.04
CA SER A 651 2.17 -15.95 5.31
C SER A 651 1.88 -16.16 3.81
N ARG A 652 2.45 -17.19 3.17
CA ARG A 652 2.18 -17.51 1.76
C ARG A 652 0.75 -18.00 1.54
N ILE A 653 0.23 -18.83 2.44
CA ILE A 653 -1.16 -19.29 2.42
C ILE A 653 -2.09 -18.10 2.62
N MET A 654 -1.83 -17.28 3.63
CA MET A 654 -2.60 -16.06 3.90
C MET A 654 -2.54 -15.08 2.73
N ARG A 655 -1.41 -15.00 2.02
CA ARG A 655 -1.31 -14.19 0.80
C ARG A 655 -2.22 -14.72 -0.31
N SER A 656 -2.38 -16.03 -0.46
CA SER A 656 -3.34 -16.60 -1.42
C SER A 656 -4.79 -16.27 -1.05
N ILE A 657 -5.12 -16.26 0.25
CA ILE A 657 -6.43 -15.87 0.78
C ILE A 657 -6.67 -14.36 0.59
N GLN A 658 -5.67 -13.53 0.83
CA GLN A 658 -5.74 -12.07 0.66
C GLN A 658 -6.21 -11.67 -0.75
N TYR A 659 -5.85 -12.42 -1.80
CA TYR A 659 -6.31 -12.12 -3.16
C TYR A 659 -7.84 -12.20 -3.34
N LEU A 660 -8.52 -12.99 -2.51
CA LEU A 660 -9.97 -13.06 -2.49
C LEU A 660 -10.58 -11.78 -1.92
N PHE A 661 -9.98 -11.20 -0.89
CA PHE A 661 -10.44 -9.95 -0.27
C PHE A 661 -10.13 -8.74 -1.12
N ASP A 662 -8.90 -8.65 -1.64
CA ASP A 662 -8.41 -7.43 -2.28
C ASP A 662 -8.79 -7.39 -3.77
N GLN A 663 -8.77 -8.52 -4.48
CA GLN A 663 -8.95 -8.58 -5.94
C GLN A 663 -10.12 -9.48 -6.38
N ASN A 664 -10.89 -10.07 -5.46
CA ASN A 664 -11.92 -11.06 -5.76
C ASN A 664 -11.40 -12.29 -6.55
N ILE A 665 -10.14 -12.69 -6.33
CA ILE A 665 -9.52 -13.82 -7.05
C ILE A 665 -9.26 -14.98 -6.10
N ILE A 666 -9.79 -16.15 -6.44
CA ILE A 666 -9.51 -17.40 -5.75
C ILE A 666 -8.17 -17.95 -6.24
N ARG A 667 -7.25 -18.13 -5.29
CA ARG A 667 -5.90 -18.70 -5.52
C ARG A 667 -5.59 -19.92 -4.65
N LEU A 668 -6.53 -20.30 -3.81
CA LEU A 668 -6.51 -21.48 -2.97
C LEU A 668 -7.90 -22.08 -3.01
N TRP A 669 -7.98 -23.40 -3.21
CA TRP A 669 -9.22 -24.17 -3.07
C TRP A 669 -8.97 -25.39 -2.19
N ARG A 670 -9.84 -25.59 -1.20
CA ARG A 670 -9.86 -26.72 -0.28
C ARG A 670 -11.30 -27.10 0.02
N ASP A 671 -11.69 -28.33 -0.30
CA ASP A 671 -13.09 -28.79 -0.14
C ASP A 671 -13.52 -28.75 1.33
N GLU A 672 -12.56 -28.89 2.26
CA GLU A 672 -12.76 -28.82 3.70
C GLU A 672 -13.35 -27.47 4.15
N ILE A 673 -13.13 -26.39 3.38
CA ILE A 673 -13.72 -25.08 3.67
C ILE A 673 -15.24 -25.09 3.41
N LEU A 674 -15.73 -25.92 2.49
CA LEU A 674 -17.16 -26.01 2.17
C LEU A 674 -17.97 -26.63 3.32
N SER A 675 -17.36 -27.55 4.07
CA SER A 675 -17.95 -28.21 5.23
C SER A 675 -17.65 -27.49 6.55
N PHE A 676 -16.86 -26.42 6.53
CA PHE A 676 -16.45 -25.68 7.72
C PHE A 676 -17.57 -24.79 8.28
N ASP A 677 -17.79 -24.85 9.59
CA ASP A 677 -18.68 -23.93 10.30
C ASP A 677 -17.90 -22.65 10.68
N PRO A 678 -18.27 -21.44 10.21
CA PRO A 678 -17.47 -20.23 10.36
C PRO A 678 -17.45 -19.74 11.82
N SER A 679 -18.24 -20.35 12.72
CA SER A 679 -18.20 -20.10 14.16
C SER A 679 -17.05 -20.79 14.89
N ILE A 680 -16.24 -21.62 14.21
CA ILE A 680 -15.08 -22.32 14.79
C ILE A 680 -13.79 -21.54 14.49
N ALA A 681 -12.83 -21.51 15.43
CA ALA A 681 -11.64 -20.64 15.37
C ALA A 681 -10.74 -20.88 14.15
N ASN A 682 -10.30 -19.77 13.52
CA ASN A 682 -9.44 -19.72 12.31
C ASN A 682 -8.19 -20.60 12.36
N THR A 683 -7.64 -20.81 13.55
CA THR A 683 -6.41 -21.58 13.79
C THR A 683 -6.50 -23.01 13.27
N GLN A 684 -7.64 -23.70 13.44
CA GLN A 684 -7.83 -25.09 13.00
C GLN A 684 -7.85 -25.21 11.47
N LEU A 685 -8.40 -24.21 10.78
CA LEU A 685 -8.47 -24.19 9.33
C LEU A 685 -7.09 -23.97 8.70
N ILE A 686 -6.26 -23.10 9.28
CA ILE A 686 -4.88 -22.89 8.80
C ILE A 686 -4.05 -24.15 8.99
N TYR A 687 -4.15 -24.83 10.14
CA TYR A 687 -3.48 -26.11 10.35
C TYR A 687 -3.93 -27.17 9.34
N ALA A 688 -5.24 -27.27 9.04
CA ALA A 688 -5.74 -28.18 8.02
C ALA A 688 -5.18 -27.86 6.62
N ILE A 689 -5.10 -26.57 6.25
CA ILE A 689 -4.52 -26.14 4.98
C ILE A 689 -3.01 -26.47 4.91
N GLU A 690 -2.26 -26.27 6.00
CA GLU A 690 -0.82 -26.52 6.06
C GLU A 690 -0.43 -28.00 6.02
N GLN A 691 -1.22 -28.87 6.65
CA GLN A 691 -1.04 -30.33 6.63
C GLN A 691 -1.31 -30.88 5.21
N ALA A 692 -2.41 -30.44 4.58
CA ALA A 692 -2.75 -30.83 3.21
C ALA A 692 -1.71 -30.36 2.17
N GLU A 693 -1.04 -29.22 2.39
CA GLU A 693 0.09 -28.79 1.54
C GLU A 693 1.33 -29.68 1.69
N GLN A 694 1.59 -30.28 2.86
CA GLN A 694 2.70 -31.22 3.04
C GLN A 694 2.43 -32.53 2.31
N GLU A 695 1.22 -33.07 2.40
CA GLU A 695 0.80 -34.30 1.71
C GLU A 695 0.83 -34.17 0.18
N CYS A 696 0.46 -32.99 -0.35
CA CYS A 696 0.55 -32.69 -1.79
C CYS A 696 1.99 -32.56 -2.30
N ASN A 697 2.92 -32.03 -1.49
CA ASN A 697 4.33 -31.90 -1.89
C ASN A 697 5.07 -33.25 -1.86
N GLU A 698 4.75 -34.12 -0.89
CA GLU A 698 5.31 -35.48 -0.82
C GLU A 698 4.85 -36.36 -1.98
N THR A 699 3.63 -36.18 -2.47
CA THR A 699 3.11 -36.92 -3.63
C THR A 699 3.63 -36.40 -4.98
N SER A 700 4.16 -35.18 -5.05
CA SER A 700 4.83 -34.63 -6.24
C SER A 700 6.34 -34.92 -6.32
N GLY A 701 6.92 -35.59 -5.32
CA GLY A 701 8.34 -35.99 -5.29
C GLY A 701 8.70 -37.26 -6.07
N ASN A 702 7.71 -37.91 -6.69
CA ASN A 702 7.91 -39.05 -7.59
C ASN A 702 7.28 -38.71 -8.95
N TYR A 703 7.92 -37.87 -9.77
CA TYR A 703 8.01 -37.97 -11.24
C TYR A 703 8.91 -36.88 -11.81
#